data_AF-A0A938CL43-F1
#
_entry.id   AF-A0A938CL43-F1
#
_cell.length_a   1.000
_cell.length_b   1.000
_cell.length_c   1.000
_cell.angle_alpha   90.00
_cell.angle_beta   90.00
_cell.angle_gamma   90.00
#
_symmetry.space_group_name_H-M   'P 1'
#
loop_
_entity.id
_entity.type
_entity.pdbx_description
1 polymer ?
#
loop_
_entity_poly.entity_id
_entity_poly.type
_entity_poly.pdbx_seq_one_letter_code
_entity_poly.pdbx_strand_id
1 'polypeptide(L)'
;MPAVTLISAVVAIAALACAIRLLARPTEDRSGRAWRVGLLLAVVCVALGLGGYNAVIVQRKQAAEQAVERGRELMQRGKTDEAEREFQQAEALDPKSKSAKEELEKVAKAREAAKRRAEQGTGTVAPGGGAGGPAAQAGPASHPQRRESQVRITRYEIDVTLDPVKHGLKAEARFTVQAKRGKVREFDIALSPACTVEALTVGGQPADRKRDGEWLTLTPKRPVDARSGAEVYVRYRGFGKDRLLPAGDVLSTEGSYLRPESRWCPAIGYLEFRSPVTARVTVPKGQFALGPGELRSRREAGGGATTFVWECRQNAMGVALAAGPWQRVEGKAGTVPISVLLWKKDAARAKQLLAVAARAVTLFEELYGDFPYDKLALAEVPFFPGGYSPTSMIFLGELLFEDDNRIKKQFDAIIAHEVAHQWWGNLVVPQGPGAGWLAEGFAEYASLLYVERTAGEKAFRRALWDAKQQYHFLNQNPPEEAIIDTDPFNQQGSYTGVVYSKGAYVLHMLRQVIGSEAFHATLKGFLTEHRYGVATIDDFRAEAERHSGRDLDGFFNQWLERVGTLELVYDWNTRALESGEWETIITLEQQSDPPYTTPIELQIVTRSGKSLDTGQLTGAHSEFRFVTREEPRDIDIDPHDNLLLAVPRRRSAVAEQPS
;
A
#
# COMPACT_ATOMS: atom_id res chain seq x y z
N MET A 1 -13.29 -1.20 28.56
CA MET A 1 -13.71 -2.61 28.64
C MET A 1 -12.56 -3.51 29.10
N PRO A 2 -12.30 -3.74 30.41
CA PRO A 2 -11.40 -4.83 30.80
C PRO A 2 -12.00 -5.88 31.75
N ALA A 3 -13.05 -5.55 32.52
CA ALA A 3 -13.49 -6.44 33.61
C ALA A 3 -14.24 -7.70 33.13
N VAL A 4 -15.11 -7.58 32.12
CA VAL A 4 -15.98 -8.69 31.70
C VAL A 4 -15.20 -9.77 30.93
N THR A 5 -14.29 -9.36 30.05
CA THR A 5 -13.43 -10.27 29.27
C THR A 5 -12.44 -11.04 30.15
N LEU A 6 -11.92 -10.37 31.20
CA LEU A 6 -11.01 -10.98 32.17
C LEU A 6 -11.73 -12.01 33.05
N ILE A 7 -12.94 -11.70 33.54
CA ILE A 7 -13.73 -12.63 34.36
C ILE A 7 -14.09 -13.89 33.55
N SER A 8 -14.50 -13.74 32.28
CA SER A 8 -14.83 -14.89 31.43
C SER A 8 -13.60 -15.75 31.10
N ALA A 9 -12.44 -15.16 30.86
CA ALA A 9 -11.19 -15.90 30.65
C ALA A 9 -10.76 -16.65 31.92
N VAL A 10 -10.87 -16.01 33.09
CA VAL A 10 -10.56 -16.63 34.38
C VAL A 10 -11.51 -17.79 34.70
N VAL A 11 -12.81 -17.65 34.41
CA VAL A 11 -13.80 -18.72 34.61
C VAL A 11 -13.56 -19.88 33.65
N ALA A 12 -13.21 -19.62 32.38
CA ALA A 12 -12.87 -20.66 31.41
C ALA A 12 -11.58 -21.42 31.79
N ILE A 13 -10.55 -20.71 32.23
CA ILE A 13 -9.29 -21.31 32.68
C ILE A 13 -9.49 -22.11 33.97
N ALA A 14 -10.28 -21.61 34.92
CA ALA A 14 -10.61 -22.33 36.15
C ALA A 14 -11.43 -23.59 35.89
N ALA A 15 -12.40 -23.54 34.97
CA ALA A 15 -13.19 -24.70 34.57
C ALA A 15 -12.32 -25.76 33.87
N LEU A 16 -11.42 -25.35 32.99
CA LEU A 16 -10.48 -26.24 32.31
C LEU A 16 -9.48 -26.88 33.29
N ALA A 17 -8.94 -26.10 34.24
CA ALA A 17 -8.05 -26.61 35.28
C ALA A 17 -8.75 -27.59 36.23
N CYS A 18 -10.02 -27.33 36.59
CA CYS A 18 -10.83 -28.24 37.39
C CYS A 18 -11.11 -29.56 36.65
N ALA A 19 -11.43 -29.47 35.35
CA ALA A 19 -11.68 -30.61 34.49
C ALA A 19 -10.43 -31.50 34.31
N ILE A 20 -9.26 -30.88 34.12
CA ILE A 20 -7.96 -31.59 34.05
C ILE A 20 -7.64 -32.31 35.37
N ARG A 21 -7.90 -31.67 36.52
CA ARG A 21 -7.71 -32.30 37.84
C ARG A 21 -8.66 -33.47 38.11
N LEU A 22 -9.89 -33.41 37.59
CA LEU A 22 -10.86 -34.50 37.68
C LEU A 22 -10.47 -35.70 36.79
N LEU A 23 -9.84 -35.45 35.64
CA LEU A 23 -9.30 -36.49 34.75
C LEU A 23 -8.04 -37.19 35.30
N ALA A 24 -7.25 -36.51 36.13
CA ALA A 24 -6.01 -37.04 36.70
C ALA A 24 -6.21 -38.04 37.86
N ARG A 25 -7.44 -38.26 38.34
CA ARG A 25 -7.72 -39.25 39.40
C ARG A 25 -7.86 -40.66 38.82
N PRO A 26 -7.13 -41.67 39.33
CA PRO A 26 -7.23 -43.04 38.84
C PRO A 26 -8.64 -43.60 39.05
N THR A 27 -9.18 -44.28 38.04
CA THR A 27 -10.44 -45.02 38.12
C THR A 27 -10.29 -46.37 37.45
N GLU A 28 -10.80 -47.41 38.11
CA GLU A 28 -10.63 -48.81 37.70
C GLU A 28 -11.69 -49.33 36.72
N ASP A 29 -12.77 -48.58 36.44
CA ASP A 29 -13.83 -48.99 35.49
C ASP A 29 -13.91 -48.10 34.23
N ARG A 30 -14.09 -48.74 33.06
CA ARG A 30 -14.31 -48.17 31.72
C ARG A 30 -15.56 -47.27 31.66
N SER A 31 -16.62 -47.56 32.43
CA SER A 31 -17.85 -46.75 32.45
C SER A 31 -17.59 -45.31 32.94
N GLY A 32 -16.71 -45.15 33.95
CA GLY A 32 -16.32 -43.87 34.53
C GLY A 32 -15.46 -43.01 33.60
N ARG A 33 -14.69 -43.61 32.67
CA ARG A 33 -13.91 -42.87 31.67
C ARG A 33 -14.80 -42.28 30.58
N ALA A 34 -15.77 -43.03 30.09
CA ALA A 34 -16.70 -42.54 29.06
C ALA A 34 -17.54 -41.36 29.55
N TRP A 35 -18.03 -41.43 30.79
CA TRP A 35 -18.79 -40.34 31.41
C TRP A 35 -17.94 -39.06 31.60
N ARG A 36 -16.67 -39.21 32.01
CA ARG A 36 -15.74 -38.08 32.16
C ARG A 36 -15.36 -37.43 30.84
N VAL A 37 -15.20 -38.20 29.77
CA VAL A 37 -14.96 -37.67 28.42
C VAL A 37 -16.18 -36.92 27.88
N GLY A 38 -17.38 -37.45 28.12
CA GLY A 38 -18.64 -36.77 27.78
C GLY A 38 -18.82 -35.44 28.51
N LEU A 39 -18.50 -35.38 29.80
CA LEU A 39 -18.54 -34.15 30.58
C LEU A 39 -17.51 -33.11 30.08
N LEU A 40 -16.31 -33.56 29.68
CA LEU A 40 -15.27 -32.69 29.12
C LEU A 40 -15.71 -32.05 27.80
N LEU A 41 -16.28 -32.86 26.90
CA LEU A 41 -16.80 -32.40 25.62
C LEU A 41 -17.94 -31.39 25.82
N ALA A 42 -18.83 -31.62 26.78
CA ALA A 42 -19.90 -30.67 27.11
C ALA A 42 -19.34 -29.31 27.61
N VAL A 43 -18.32 -29.32 28.47
CA VAL A 43 -17.69 -28.08 28.98
C VAL A 43 -16.94 -27.34 27.86
N VAL A 44 -16.27 -28.05 26.97
CA VAL A 44 -15.58 -27.46 25.80
C VAL A 44 -16.57 -26.85 24.81
N CYS A 45 -17.69 -27.52 24.53
CA CYS A 45 -18.74 -27.00 23.66
C CYS A 45 -19.38 -25.72 24.22
N VAL A 46 -19.64 -25.67 25.54
CA VAL A 46 -20.17 -24.46 26.20
C VAL A 46 -19.14 -23.31 26.18
N ALA A 47 -17.86 -23.59 26.38
CA ALA A 47 -16.79 -22.59 26.32
C ALA A 47 -16.58 -22.02 24.90
N LEU A 48 -16.64 -22.87 23.86
CA LEU A 48 -16.55 -22.45 22.46
C LEU A 48 -17.79 -21.66 22.03
N GLY A 49 -18.98 -22.05 22.48
CA GLY A 49 -20.23 -21.31 22.24
C GLY A 49 -20.23 -19.91 22.86
N LEU A 50 -19.73 -19.77 24.09
CA LEU A 50 -19.58 -18.46 24.76
C LEU A 50 -18.49 -17.59 24.12
N GLY A 51 -17.42 -18.19 23.61
CA GLY A 51 -16.37 -17.49 22.85
C GLY A 51 -16.88 -16.94 21.52
N GLY A 52 -17.64 -17.74 20.76
CA GLY A 52 -18.28 -17.31 19.51
C GLY A 52 -19.33 -16.22 19.72
N TYR A 53 -20.15 -16.34 20.78
CA TYR A 53 -21.15 -15.33 21.13
C TYR A 53 -20.52 -13.97 21.49
N ASN A 54 -19.40 -13.97 22.22
CA ASN A 54 -18.68 -12.74 22.56
C ASN A 54 -17.96 -12.11 21.36
N ALA A 55 -17.42 -12.91 20.43
CA ALA A 55 -16.79 -12.41 19.21
C ALA A 55 -17.81 -11.67 18.30
N VAL A 56 -19.02 -12.21 18.16
CA VAL A 56 -20.11 -11.57 17.42
C VAL A 56 -20.54 -10.25 18.07
N ILE A 57 -20.59 -10.19 19.40
CA ILE A 57 -20.92 -8.93 20.11
C ILE A 57 -19.83 -7.87 19.89
N VAL A 58 -18.55 -8.26 19.93
CA VAL A 58 -17.43 -7.33 19.70
C VAL A 58 -17.43 -6.82 18.26
N GLN A 59 -17.63 -7.70 17.28
CA GLN A 59 -17.74 -7.31 15.87
C GLN A 59 -18.92 -6.37 15.61
N ARG A 60 -20.09 -6.64 16.19
CA ARG A 60 -21.26 -5.75 16.07
C ARG A 60 -21.00 -4.36 16.66
N LYS A 61 -20.26 -4.28 17.77
CA LYS A 61 -19.89 -2.99 18.37
C LYS A 61 -18.89 -2.20 17.53
N GLN A 62 -17.88 -2.86 16.99
CA GLN A 62 -16.92 -2.22 16.07
C GLN A 62 -17.61 -1.73 14.79
N ALA A 63 -18.50 -2.54 14.22
CA ALA A 63 -19.31 -2.15 13.06
C ALA A 63 -20.24 -0.97 13.37
N ALA A 64 -20.80 -0.92 14.59
CA ALA A 64 -21.60 0.22 15.04
C ALA A 64 -20.76 1.50 15.19
N GLU A 65 -19.52 1.42 15.71
CA GLU A 65 -18.62 2.57 15.83
C GLU A 65 -18.20 3.12 14.46
N GLN A 66 -17.88 2.24 13.50
CA GLN A 66 -17.56 2.63 12.12
C GLN A 66 -18.74 3.29 11.41
N ALA A 67 -19.96 2.81 11.64
CA ALA A 67 -21.17 3.43 11.10
C ALA A 67 -21.40 4.84 11.71
N VAL A 68 -21.10 5.04 12.99
CA VAL A 68 -21.12 6.39 13.60
C VAL A 68 -20.07 7.32 12.97
N GLU A 69 -18.87 6.84 12.67
CA GLU A 69 -17.84 7.66 12.01
C GLU A 69 -18.25 8.07 10.59
N ARG A 70 -18.73 7.13 9.77
CA ARG A 70 -19.26 7.44 8.43
C ARG A 70 -20.42 8.44 8.49
N GLY A 71 -21.34 8.27 9.43
CA GLY A 71 -22.44 9.21 9.64
C GLY A 71 -21.95 10.62 9.98
N ARG A 72 -20.90 10.76 10.79
CA ARG A 72 -20.29 12.08 11.12
C ARG A 72 -19.66 12.74 9.91
N GLU A 73 -18.98 11.99 9.06
CA GLU A 73 -18.43 12.50 7.81
C GLU A 73 -19.52 12.98 6.86
N LEU A 74 -20.63 12.22 6.74
CA LEU A 74 -21.79 12.61 5.94
C LEU A 74 -22.45 13.89 6.50
N MET A 75 -22.53 14.04 7.83
CA MET A 75 -22.98 15.29 8.46
C MET A 75 -22.09 16.48 8.12
N GLN A 76 -20.76 16.31 8.10
CA GLN A 76 -19.82 17.37 7.71
C GLN A 76 -19.98 17.77 6.23
N ARG A 77 -20.40 16.83 5.38
CA ARG A 77 -20.68 17.05 3.95
C ARG A 77 -22.11 17.55 3.68
N GLY A 78 -22.91 17.81 4.71
CA GLY A 78 -24.29 18.30 4.59
C GLY A 78 -25.30 17.25 4.11
N LYS A 79 -24.93 15.97 4.10
CA LYS A 79 -25.77 14.84 3.64
C LYS A 79 -26.58 14.24 4.80
N THR A 80 -27.47 15.05 5.37
CA THR A 80 -28.21 14.71 6.61
C THR A 80 -29.03 13.41 6.50
N ASP A 81 -29.67 13.14 5.36
CA ASP A 81 -30.50 11.94 5.16
C ASP A 81 -29.67 10.65 5.03
N GLU A 82 -28.45 10.74 4.50
CA GLU A 82 -27.52 9.61 4.41
C GLU A 82 -26.87 9.35 5.77
N ALA A 83 -26.50 10.42 6.48
CA ALA A 83 -25.96 10.33 7.83
C ALA A 83 -26.95 9.67 8.81
N GLU A 84 -28.24 10.03 8.71
CA GLU A 84 -29.28 9.44 9.55
C GLU A 84 -29.38 7.92 9.38
N ARG A 85 -29.25 7.42 8.14
CA ARG A 85 -29.27 5.97 7.86
C ARG A 85 -28.08 5.25 8.48
N GLU A 86 -26.89 5.85 8.41
CA GLU A 86 -25.69 5.28 9.06
C GLU A 86 -25.83 5.25 10.58
N PHE A 87 -26.40 6.30 11.20
CA PHE A 87 -26.63 6.30 12.65
C PHE A 87 -27.73 5.31 13.07
N GLN A 88 -28.80 5.15 12.27
CA GLN A 88 -29.82 4.12 12.50
C GLN A 88 -29.25 2.70 12.36
N GLN A 89 -28.36 2.49 11.38
CA GLN A 89 -27.64 1.23 11.23
C GLN A 89 -26.72 0.97 12.43
N ALA A 90 -26.01 1.99 12.93
CA ALA A 90 -25.21 1.88 14.14
C ALA A 90 -26.04 1.49 15.37
N GLU A 91 -27.22 2.08 15.55
CA GLU A 91 -28.15 1.74 16.63
C GLU A 91 -28.73 0.32 16.48
N ALA A 92 -29.01 -0.14 15.25
CA ALA A 92 -29.44 -1.51 15.00
C ALA A 92 -28.34 -2.55 15.32
N LEU A 93 -27.07 -2.17 15.06
CA LEU A 93 -25.90 -3.02 15.34
C LEU A 93 -25.58 -3.07 16.84
N ASP A 94 -25.62 -1.94 17.56
CA ASP A 94 -25.52 -1.84 19.02
C ASP A 94 -26.62 -0.92 19.60
N PRO A 95 -27.77 -1.48 20.05
CA PRO A 95 -28.87 -0.70 20.63
C PRO A 95 -28.52 0.06 21.92
N LYS A 96 -27.35 -0.19 22.51
CA LYS A 96 -26.83 0.51 23.70
C LYS A 96 -25.79 1.57 23.36
N SER A 97 -25.46 1.79 22.07
CA SER A 97 -24.52 2.82 21.64
C SER A 97 -25.03 4.21 22.01
N LYS A 98 -24.32 4.88 22.93
CA LYS A 98 -24.61 6.27 23.30
C LYS A 98 -24.30 7.22 22.14
N SER A 99 -23.19 6.98 21.44
CA SER A 99 -22.75 7.79 20.32
C SER A 99 -23.78 7.80 19.19
N ALA A 100 -24.36 6.64 18.82
CA ALA A 100 -25.39 6.58 17.78
C ALA A 100 -26.64 7.38 18.15
N LYS A 101 -27.11 7.25 19.40
CA LYS A 101 -28.28 7.98 19.92
C LYS A 101 -28.06 9.49 19.98
N GLU A 102 -26.88 9.92 20.44
CA GLU A 102 -26.51 11.34 20.49
C GLU A 102 -26.44 11.96 19.09
N GLU A 103 -25.90 11.26 18.10
CA GLU A 103 -25.85 11.76 16.72
C GLU A 103 -27.25 11.78 16.05
N LEU A 104 -28.11 10.78 16.29
CA LEU A 104 -29.51 10.81 15.84
C LEU A 104 -30.28 12.01 16.43
N GLU A 105 -30.03 12.34 17.69
CA GLU A 105 -30.64 13.53 18.31
C GLU A 105 -30.15 14.83 17.66
N LYS A 106 -28.86 14.90 17.27
CA LYS A 106 -28.32 16.06 16.52
C LYS A 106 -28.95 16.17 15.13
N VAL A 107 -29.15 15.05 14.43
CA VAL A 107 -29.86 15.02 13.13
C VAL A 107 -31.29 15.55 13.28
N ALA A 108 -32.02 15.10 14.31
CA ALA A 108 -33.37 15.59 14.59
C ALA A 108 -33.41 17.10 14.84
N LYS A 109 -32.48 17.63 15.66
CA LYS A 109 -32.34 19.08 15.91
C LYS A 109 -31.98 19.87 14.65
N ALA A 110 -31.13 19.31 13.78
CA ALA A 110 -30.76 19.94 12.52
C ALA A 110 -31.96 20.03 11.56
N ARG A 111 -32.81 18.99 11.50
CA ARG A 111 -34.07 19.00 10.71
C ARG A 111 -35.07 20.02 11.26
N GLU A 112 -35.25 20.11 12.57
CA GLU A 112 -36.13 21.12 13.17
C GLU A 112 -35.66 22.55 12.88
N ALA A 113 -34.35 22.80 12.96
CA ALA A 113 -33.78 24.10 12.63
C ALA A 113 -33.95 24.45 11.14
N ALA A 114 -33.81 23.48 10.24
CA ALA A 114 -34.06 23.64 8.81
C ALA A 114 -35.54 23.93 8.53
N LYS A 115 -36.46 23.23 9.20
CA LYS A 115 -37.91 23.45 9.08
C LYS A 115 -38.31 24.85 9.55
N ARG A 116 -37.79 25.32 10.69
CA ARG A 116 -38.02 26.70 11.19
C ARG A 116 -37.49 27.77 10.25
N ARG A 117 -36.35 27.53 9.57
CA ARG A 117 -35.81 28.44 8.55
C ARG A 117 -36.68 28.49 7.29
N ALA A 118 -37.26 27.36 6.88
CA ALA A 118 -38.19 27.30 5.75
C ALA A 118 -39.52 28.03 6.06
N GLU A 119 -40.03 27.90 7.28
CA GLU A 119 -41.26 28.56 7.75
C GLU A 119 -41.08 30.09 7.95
N GLN A 120 -39.86 30.57 8.22
CA GLN A 120 -39.53 32.00 8.31
C GLN A 120 -39.20 32.65 6.95
N GLY A 121 -39.07 31.86 5.89
CA GLY A 121 -38.68 32.32 4.54
C GLY A 121 -39.81 32.72 3.60
N THR A 122 -41.08 32.56 3.99
CA THR A 122 -42.24 32.93 3.15
C THR A 122 -42.71 34.36 3.46
N GLY A 123 -41.96 35.35 2.99
CA GLY A 123 -42.33 36.77 3.02
C GLY A 123 -42.10 37.41 1.65
N THR A 124 -43.20 37.76 0.98
CA THR A 124 -43.36 38.46 -0.31
C THR A 124 -42.39 39.63 -0.56
N VAL A 125 -41.69 39.63 -1.71
CA VAL A 125 -41.50 40.79 -2.62
C VAL A 125 -41.27 40.30 -4.05
N ALA A 126 -41.98 40.87 -5.02
CA ALA A 126 -41.69 40.87 -6.47
C ALA A 126 -41.60 42.34 -6.95
N PRO A 127 -41.23 42.64 -8.21
CA PRO A 127 -40.09 42.19 -9.02
C PRO A 127 -39.21 43.38 -9.47
N GLY A 128 -37.92 43.16 -9.75
CA GLY A 128 -37.05 44.22 -10.29
C GLY A 128 -35.67 43.74 -10.75
N GLY A 129 -35.56 43.45 -12.04
CA GLY A 129 -34.39 43.66 -12.93
C GLY A 129 -32.98 43.24 -12.50
N GLY A 130 -32.45 42.22 -13.19
CA GLY A 130 -31.10 42.28 -13.79
C GLY A 130 -29.96 41.52 -13.09
N ALA A 131 -29.42 40.55 -13.82
CA ALA A 131 -28.05 39.99 -13.76
C ALA A 131 -27.61 39.22 -12.51
N GLY A 132 -27.19 37.96 -12.73
CA GLY A 132 -26.38 37.17 -11.78
C GLY A 132 -26.91 35.76 -11.54
N GLY A 133 -26.53 34.80 -12.39
CA GLY A 133 -26.73 33.37 -12.11
C GLY A 133 -25.81 32.93 -10.95
N PRO A 134 -26.32 32.23 -9.92
CA PRO A 134 -25.51 31.79 -8.79
C PRO A 134 -24.56 30.66 -9.20
N ALA A 135 -23.34 30.77 -8.70
CA ALA A 135 -22.22 29.88 -8.89
C ALA A 135 -22.61 28.40 -8.74
N ALA A 136 -22.22 27.62 -9.74
CA ALA A 136 -22.17 26.16 -9.68
C ALA A 136 -21.41 25.75 -8.42
N GLN A 137 -22.09 25.05 -7.52
CA GLN A 137 -21.48 24.41 -6.37
C GLN A 137 -20.51 23.35 -6.89
N ALA A 138 -19.24 23.51 -6.49
CA ALA A 138 -18.19 22.55 -6.76
C ALA A 138 -18.63 21.17 -6.21
N GLY A 139 -18.69 20.19 -7.11
CA GLY A 139 -18.82 18.78 -6.74
C GLY A 139 -17.61 18.29 -5.94
N PRO A 140 -17.58 17.00 -5.54
CA PRO A 140 -16.42 16.42 -4.87
C PRO A 140 -15.18 16.74 -5.69
N ALA A 141 -14.14 17.25 -5.03
CA ALA A 141 -12.94 17.75 -5.67
C ALA A 141 -12.51 16.79 -6.77
N SER A 142 -12.67 17.22 -8.02
CA SER A 142 -12.00 16.58 -9.14
C SER A 142 -10.53 16.47 -8.74
N HIS A 143 -9.98 15.25 -8.76
CA HIS A 143 -8.55 15.04 -8.65
C HIS A 143 -7.83 16.11 -9.50
N PRO A 144 -6.78 16.77 -8.99
CA PRO A 144 -6.09 17.78 -9.76
C PRO A 144 -5.72 17.14 -11.10
N GLN A 145 -6.32 17.62 -12.19
CA GLN A 145 -6.04 17.14 -13.54
C GLN A 145 -4.52 17.01 -13.67
N ARG A 146 -4.01 15.83 -14.04
CA ARG A 146 -2.58 15.62 -14.26
C ARG A 146 -2.09 16.71 -15.21
N ARG A 147 -1.41 17.72 -14.67
CA ARG A 147 -0.78 18.77 -15.47
C ARG A 147 0.59 18.26 -15.86
N GLU A 148 0.72 17.78 -17.09
CA GLU A 148 2.02 17.47 -17.65
C GLU A 148 2.89 18.72 -17.69
N SER A 149 4.14 18.62 -17.23
CA SER A 149 5.04 19.76 -17.29
C SER A 149 5.64 19.93 -18.68
N GLN A 150 5.69 21.17 -19.18
CA GLN A 150 6.44 21.53 -20.40
C GLN A 150 7.94 21.71 -20.14
N VAL A 151 8.34 21.74 -18.88
CA VAL A 151 9.71 21.88 -18.43
C VAL A 151 10.15 20.66 -17.63
N ARG A 152 11.44 20.52 -17.38
CA ARG A 152 12.03 19.57 -16.43
C ARG A 152 12.96 20.31 -15.47
N ILE A 153 13.06 19.85 -14.24
CA ILE A 153 14.09 20.30 -13.30
C ILE A 153 15.36 19.49 -13.56
N THR A 154 16.52 20.14 -13.58
CA THR A 154 17.82 19.50 -13.84
C THR A 154 18.80 19.59 -12.68
N ARG A 155 18.58 20.53 -11.75
CA ARG A 155 19.29 20.68 -10.49
C ARG A 155 18.36 21.34 -9.49
N TYR A 156 18.47 20.96 -8.22
CA TYR A 156 17.67 21.54 -7.16
C TYR A 156 18.51 21.81 -5.91
N GLU A 157 18.44 23.03 -5.42
CA GLU A 157 18.98 23.43 -4.13
C GLU A 157 17.87 24.00 -3.28
N ILE A 158 17.84 23.61 -2.01
CA ILE A 158 16.91 24.18 -1.04
C ILE A 158 17.64 24.47 0.27
N ASP A 159 17.43 25.68 0.78
CA ASP A 159 17.77 26.05 2.16
C ASP A 159 16.47 26.20 2.93
N VAL A 160 16.29 25.42 3.98
CA VAL A 160 15.07 25.40 4.79
C VAL A 160 15.40 25.46 6.26
N THR A 161 14.69 26.32 6.98
CA THR A 161 14.68 26.36 8.44
C THR A 161 13.32 25.89 8.94
N LEU A 162 13.32 24.83 9.75
CA LEU A 162 12.13 24.29 10.39
C LEU A 162 11.94 24.93 11.77
N ASP A 163 10.71 25.39 12.04
CA ASP A 163 10.26 25.86 13.35
C ASP A 163 9.20 24.88 13.88
N PRO A 164 9.61 23.76 14.51
CA PRO A 164 8.70 22.73 14.98
C PRO A 164 7.81 23.19 16.15
N VAL A 165 8.17 24.27 16.85
CA VAL A 165 7.34 24.86 17.92
C VAL A 165 6.19 25.64 17.33
N LYS A 166 6.42 26.36 16.22
CA LYS A 166 5.37 27.10 15.52
C LYS A 166 4.71 26.30 14.40
N HIS A 167 5.12 25.04 14.20
CA HIS A 167 4.66 24.16 13.14
C HIS A 167 4.86 24.75 11.74
N GLY A 168 5.97 25.46 11.53
CA GLY A 168 6.22 26.23 10.32
C GLY A 168 7.61 26.07 9.75
N LEU A 169 7.81 26.65 8.58
CA LEU A 169 9.10 26.69 7.88
C LEU A 169 9.34 28.02 7.17
N LYS A 170 10.61 28.30 6.93
CA LYS A 170 11.08 29.31 5.97
C LYS A 170 12.03 28.64 5.00
N ALA A 171 11.88 28.91 3.71
CA ALA A 171 12.68 28.25 2.70
C ALA A 171 13.04 29.15 1.51
N GLU A 172 14.20 28.85 0.94
CA GLU A 172 14.68 29.37 -0.33
C GLU A 172 15.00 28.19 -1.24
N ALA A 173 14.22 28.04 -2.31
CA ALA A 173 14.46 27.05 -3.35
C ALA A 173 15.12 27.72 -4.57
N ARG A 174 16.20 27.12 -5.09
CA ARG A 174 16.88 27.49 -6.33
C ARG A 174 16.96 26.26 -7.22
N PHE A 175 16.36 26.31 -8.39
CA PHE A 175 16.35 25.15 -9.28
C PHE A 175 16.40 25.54 -10.74
N THR A 176 17.09 24.72 -11.55
CA THR A 176 17.23 24.97 -12.98
C THR A 176 16.13 24.25 -13.74
N VAL A 177 15.28 25.00 -14.44
CA VAL A 177 14.28 24.46 -15.36
C VAL A 177 14.82 24.50 -16.81
N GLN A 178 14.53 23.45 -17.57
CA GLN A 178 14.75 23.39 -19.01
C GLN A 178 13.45 23.04 -19.72
N ALA A 179 13.15 23.68 -20.84
CA ALA A 179 12.01 23.27 -21.66
C ALA A 179 12.25 21.84 -22.19
N LYS A 180 11.22 21.00 -22.18
CA LYS A 180 11.30 19.65 -22.78
C LYS A 180 11.48 19.75 -24.30
N ARG A 181 10.88 20.77 -24.93
CA ARG A 181 10.95 21.03 -26.37
C ARG A 181 10.97 22.54 -26.65
N GLY A 182 11.82 22.97 -27.58
CA GLY A 182 11.85 24.35 -28.08
C GLY A 182 12.00 25.40 -26.98
N LYS A 183 11.06 26.35 -26.93
CA LYS A 183 11.00 27.45 -25.96
C LYS A 183 9.62 27.54 -25.33
N VAL A 184 9.59 27.78 -24.02
CA VAL A 184 8.37 27.88 -23.23
C VAL A 184 8.25 29.29 -22.65
N ARG A 185 7.13 29.96 -22.92
CA ARG A 185 6.85 31.34 -22.45
C ARG A 185 6.13 31.39 -21.11
N GLU A 186 5.54 30.28 -20.72
CA GLU A 186 4.74 30.15 -19.52
C GLU A 186 4.82 28.70 -19.05
N PHE A 187 5.03 28.47 -17.76
CA PHE A 187 5.08 27.12 -17.21
C PHE A 187 4.59 27.11 -15.76
N ASP A 188 4.07 25.96 -15.34
CA ASP A 188 3.54 25.77 -14.00
C ASP A 188 4.59 25.19 -13.04
N ILE A 189 4.60 25.71 -11.82
CA ILE A 189 5.17 25.04 -10.64
C ILE A 189 4.04 24.74 -9.64
N ALA A 190 4.17 23.67 -8.87
CA ALA A 190 3.26 23.35 -7.77
C ALA A 190 3.92 23.74 -6.44
N LEU A 191 3.17 24.44 -5.59
CA LEU A 191 3.56 24.80 -4.23
C LEU A 191 2.28 24.98 -3.41
N SER A 192 2.23 24.34 -2.24
CA SER A 192 1.08 24.38 -1.34
C SER A 192 0.53 25.81 -1.16
N PRO A 193 -0.80 26.02 -1.21
CA PRO A 193 -1.38 27.35 -0.98
C PRO A 193 -1.13 27.87 0.44
N ALA A 194 -0.78 27.00 1.38
CA ALA A 194 -0.35 27.37 2.73
C ALA A 194 1.09 27.94 2.78
N CYS A 195 1.82 27.96 1.66
CA CYS A 195 3.08 28.66 1.52
C CYS A 195 2.89 30.06 0.93
N THR A 196 3.25 31.08 1.70
CA THR A 196 3.31 32.47 1.23
C THR A 196 4.62 32.72 0.50
N VAL A 197 4.54 32.97 -0.81
CA VAL A 197 5.69 33.36 -1.65
C VAL A 197 6.06 34.83 -1.40
N GLU A 198 7.28 35.07 -0.95
CA GLU A 198 7.83 36.39 -0.62
C GLU A 198 8.67 36.97 -1.75
N ALA A 199 9.39 36.12 -2.49
CA ALA A 199 10.13 36.51 -3.68
C ALA A 199 10.11 35.38 -4.71
N LEU A 200 10.02 35.74 -5.99
CA LEU A 200 10.08 34.78 -7.10
C LEU A 200 10.77 35.43 -8.31
N THR A 201 11.80 34.78 -8.83
CA THR A 201 12.49 35.20 -10.07
C THR A 201 12.71 34.01 -11.00
N VAL A 202 12.79 34.29 -12.29
CA VAL A 202 13.18 33.34 -13.33
C VAL A 202 14.26 33.97 -14.19
N GLY A 203 15.42 33.32 -14.33
CA GLY A 203 16.59 33.87 -15.00
C GLY A 203 17.13 35.15 -14.34
N GLY A 204 17.01 35.26 -13.03
CA GLY A 204 17.42 36.44 -12.25
C GLY A 204 16.50 37.66 -12.35
N GLN A 205 15.39 37.58 -13.09
CA GLN A 205 14.42 38.67 -13.24
C GLN A 205 13.09 38.32 -12.57
N PRO A 206 12.36 39.28 -11.98
CA PRO A 206 11.00 39.04 -11.49
C PRO A 206 10.11 38.48 -12.60
N ALA A 207 9.42 37.38 -12.31
CA ALA A 207 8.44 36.78 -13.21
C ALA A 207 7.02 37.09 -12.73
N ASP A 208 6.12 37.31 -13.68
CA ASP A 208 4.70 37.45 -13.39
C ASP A 208 4.16 36.06 -12.97
N ARG A 209 3.18 36.02 -12.06
CA ARG A 209 2.65 34.77 -11.52
C ARG A 209 1.13 34.81 -11.32
N LYS A 210 0.47 33.70 -11.62
CA LYS A 210 -0.96 33.47 -11.34
C LYS A 210 -1.12 32.21 -10.49
N ARG A 211 -1.89 32.28 -9.41
CA ARG A 211 -2.17 31.12 -8.54
C ARG A 211 -3.53 30.52 -8.84
N ASP A 212 -3.59 29.19 -8.88
CA ASP A 212 -4.79 28.37 -9.00
C ASP A 212 -4.62 27.14 -8.10
N GLY A 213 -5.19 27.19 -6.89
CA GLY A 213 -4.95 26.19 -5.86
C GLY A 213 -3.46 26.05 -5.51
N GLU A 214 -2.92 24.83 -5.65
CA GLU A 214 -1.50 24.52 -5.47
C GLU A 214 -0.62 24.97 -6.66
N TRP A 215 -1.21 25.31 -7.82
CA TRP A 215 -0.46 25.65 -9.02
C TRP A 215 -0.12 27.15 -9.07
N LEU A 216 1.11 27.43 -9.49
CA LEU A 216 1.63 28.75 -9.79
C LEU A 216 2.11 28.76 -11.24
N THR A 217 1.33 29.40 -12.10
CA THR A 217 1.71 29.63 -13.48
C THR A 217 2.66 30.82 -13.53
N LEU A 218 3.86 30.61 -14.09
CA LEU A 218 4.93 31.60 -14.16
C LEU A 218 5.13 32.10 -15.59
N THR A 219 5.18 33.42 -15.75
CA THR A 219 5.48 34.08 -17.03
C THR A 219 6.82 34.83 -16.92
N PRO A 220 7.95 34.21 -17.31
CA PRO A 220 9.25 34.86 -17.29
C PRO A 220 9.38 35.95 -18.36
N LYS A 221 10.23 36.96 -18.11
CA LYS A 221 10.53 38.03 -19.09
C LYS A 221 11.22 37.53 -20.35
N ARG A 222 11.94 36.40 -20.26
CA ARG A 222 12.53 35.69 -21.39
C ARG A 222 12.02 34.24 -21.40
N PRO A 223 11.69 33.66 -22.56
CA PRO A 223 11.26 32.26 -22.63
C PRO A 223 12.35 31.31 -22.12
N VAL A 224 11.94 30.23 -21.45
CA VAL A 224 12.83 29.14 -21.03
C VAL A 224 13.14 28.29 -22.26
N ASP A 225 14.43 28.12 -22.58
CA ASP A 225 14.90 27.34 -23.74
C ASP A 225 15.29 25.91 -23.33
N ALA A 226 15.12 24.95 -24.24
CA ALA A 226 15.46 23.55 -24.00
C ALA A 226 16.96 23.32 -23.80
N ARG A 227 17.82 24.17 -24.36
CA ARG A 227 19.29 24.06 -24.27
C ARG A 227 19.84 24.84 -23.09
N SER A 228 19.47 26.12 -22.94
CA SER A 228 20.06 26.98 -21.90
C SER A 228 19.31 26.93 -20.57
N GLY A 229 18.02 26.57 -20.56
CA GLY A 229 17.18 26.62 -19.38
C GLY A 229 17.08 28.02 -18.75
N ALA A 230 16.63 28.05 -17.50
CA ALA A 230 16.65 29.21 -16.61
C ALA A 230 16.67 28.76 -15.15
N GLU A 231 17.34 29.51 -14.28
CA GLU A 231 17.19 29.34 -12.83
C GLU A 231 15.87 29.93 -12.37
N VAL A 232 15.14 29.19 -11.54
CA VAL A 232 13.99 29.67 -10.76
C VAL A 232 14.43 29.79 -9.31
N TYR A 233 14.19 30.97 -8.73
CA TYR A 233 14.39 31.21 -7.31
C TYR A 233 13.05 31.54 -6.67
N VAL A 234 12.74 30.86 -5.56
CA VAL A 234 11.53 31.08 -4.77
C VAL A 234 11.91 31.18 -3.31
N ARG A 235 11.63 32.33 -2.69
CA ARG A 235 11.67 32.49 -1.23
C ARG A 235 10.26 32.52 -0.68
N TYR A 236 10.01 31.72 0.33
CA TYR A 236 8.68 31.55 0.88
C TYR A 236 8.74 31.14 2.34
N ARG A 237 7.62 31.33 3.02
CA ARG A 237 7.36 30.78 4.34
C ARG A 237 6.08 29.95 4.27
N GLY A 238 6.04 28.85 4.99
CA GLY A 238 4.91 27.93 4.94
C GLY A 238 4.58 27.35 6.30
N PHE A 239 3.30 27.10 6.50
CA PHE A 239 2.70 26.37 7.63
C PHE A 239 2.88 26.99 9.03
N GLY A 240 1.93 26.67 9.89
CA GLY A 240 1.79 27.11 11.28
C GLY A 240 0.41 26.71 11.85
N LYS A 241 0.14 27.09 13.12
CA LYS A 241 -1.01 26.73 13.99
C LYS A 241 -1.24 25.24 14.29
N ASP A 242 -1.25 24.35 13.29
CA ASP A 242 -1.42 22.92 13.50
C ASP A 242 -0.15 22.14 13.15
N ARG A 243 0.16 21.11 13.95
CA ARG A 243 1.31 20.23 13.68
C ARG A 243 1.11 19.32 12.47
N LEU A 244 -0.14 19.01 12.13
CA LEU A 244 -0.52 18.17 11.00
C LEU A 244 -0.81 19.06 9.79
N LEU A 245 -0.05 18.87 8.72
CA LEU A 245 -0.19 19.61 7.48
C LEU A 245 -1.33 19.01 6.63
N PRO A 246 -1.89 19.76 5.66
CA PRO A 246 -3.04 19.29 4.87
C PRO A 246 -2.87 17.94 4.16
N ALA A 247 -1.63 17.57 3.81
CA ALA A 247 -1.32 16.29 3.17
C ALA A 247 -1.00 15.14 4.16
N GLY A 248 -1.09 15.38 5.46
CA GLY A 248 -0.77 14.41 6.53
C GLY A 248 0.65 14.52 7.09
N ASP A 249 1.52 15.28 6.44
CA ASP A 249 2.89 15.57 6.90
C ASP A 249 2.91 16.28 8.26
N VAL A 250 4.03 16.20 8.99
CA VAL A 250 4.08 16.70 10.37
C VAL A 250 5.25 17.66 10.57
N LEU A 251 4.99 18.79 11.23
CA LEU A 251 6.03 19.67 11.77
C LEU A 251 5.81 19.79 13.28
N SER A 252 6.60 19.09 14.10
CA SER A 252 6.44 19.11 15.55
C SER A 252 7.76 18.90 16.30
N THR A 253 7.76 19.22 17.59
CA THR A 253 8.91 19.01 18.49
C THR A 253 9.19 17.54 18.79
N GLU A 254 8.18 16.67 18.69
CA GLU A 254 8.27 15.21 18.85
C GLU A 254 8.97 14.56 17.64
N GLY A 255 8.79 15.18 16.48
CA GLY A 255 9.35 14.77 15.20
C GLY A 255 8.66 15.51 14.06
N SER A 256 9.36 15.64 12.95
CA SER A 256 8.90 16.31 11.75
C SER A 256 9.23 15.46 10.53
N TYR A 257 8.34 15.43 9.55
CA TYR A 257 8.63 14.87 8.24
C TYR A 257 7.85 15.63 7.16
N LEU A 258 8.50 15.81 6.02
CA LEU A 258 7.97 16.52 4.86
C LEU A 258 8.23 15.65 3.63
N ARG A 259 7.17 15.33 2.90
CA ARG A 259 7.18 14.52 1.68
C ARG A 259 6.81 15.39 0.46
N PRO A 260 7.31 15.09 -0.75
CA PRO A 260 7.00 15.87 -1.95
C PRO A 260 5.49 16.08 -2.21
N GLU A 261 4.65 15.14 -1.79
CA GLU A 261 3.20 15.13 -1.94
C GLU A 261 2.52 16.28 -1.19
N SER A 262 3.12 16.80 -0.11
CA SER A 262 2.59 17.97 0.58
C SER A 262 2.83 19.29 -0.15
N ARG A 263 3.61 19.25 -1.24
CA ARG A 263 4.04 20.44 -1.99
C ARG A 263 4.65 21.51 -1.08
N TRP A 264 5.35 21.09 -0.03
CA TRP A 264 6.05 21.99 0.90
C TRP A 264 7.21 22.73 0.21
N CYS A 265 7.72 22.18 -0.89
CA CYS A 265 8.71 22.80 -1.76
C CYS A 265 8.21 22.89 -3.21
N PRO A 266 8.69 23.89 -3.99
CA PRO A 266 8.34 24.02 -5.40
C PRO A 266 8.69 22.77 -6.21
N ALA A 267 7.72 22.22 -6.92
CA ALA A 267 7.89 21.10 -7.84
C ALA A 267 7.26 21.42 -9.21
N ILE A 268 7.46 20.55 -10.19
CA ILE A 268 6.82 20.64 -11.50
C ILE A 268 5.98 19.40 -11.79
N GLY A 269 4.92 19.60 -12.57
CA GLY A 269 3.99 18.55 -12.93
C GLY A 269 3.46 17.77 -11.72
N TYR A 270 2.93 16.59 -11.99
CA TYR A 270 2.46 15.68 -10.97
C TYR A 270 3.60 14.71 -10.59
N LEU A 271 4.51 15.19 -9.73
CA LEU A 271 5.72 14.47 -9.26
C LEU A 271 6.75 14.14 -10.35
N GLU A 272 6.80 14.92 -11.44
CA GLU A 272 7.83 14.79 -12.49
C GLU A 272 9.23 15.28 -12.05
N PHE A 273 9.41 15.56 -10.75
CA PHE A 273 10.67 16.01 -10.19
C PHE A 273 11.67 14.86 -10.17
N ARG A 274 12.72 15.00 -10.97
CA ARG A 274 13.88 14.10 -10.99
C ARG A 274 15.13 14.91 -11.20
N SER A 275 15.92 15.13 -10.15
CA SER A 275 17.17 15.87 -10.28
C SER A 275 18.12 15.58 -9.12
N PRO A 276 19.42 15.88 -9.28
CA PRO A 276 20.33 15.99 -8.15
C PRO A 276 19.85 17.08 -7.18
N VAL A 277 19.93 16.77 -5.87
CA VAL A 277 19.40 17.61 -4.80
C VAL A 277 20.52 17.99 -3.83
N THR A 278 20.63 19.28 -3.52
CA THR A 278 21.34 19.76 -2.33
C THR A 278 20.34 20.36 -1.35
N ALA A 279 20.22 19.75 -0.16
CA ALA A 279 19.31 20.21 0.88
C ALA A 279 20.10 20.71 2.10
N ARG A 280 19.91 21.99 2.43
CA ARG A 280 20.44 22.62 3.65
C ARG A 280 19.29 22.76 4.63
N VAL A 281 19.33 21.99 5.71
CA VAL A 281 18.22 21.86 6.65
C VAL A 281 18.66 22.35 8.02
N THR A 282 18.04 23.43 8.49
CA THR A 282 18.30 24.02 9.80
C THR A 282 17.17 23.67 10.76
N VAL A 283 17.53 23.06 11.89
CA VAL A 283 16.59 22.60 12.93
C VAL A 283 17.04 23.09 14.31
N PRO A 284 16.14 23.14 15.32
CA PRO A 284 16.54 23.48 16.69
C PRO A 284 17.62 22.54 17.24
N LYS A 285 18.47 23.07 18.13
CA LYS A 285 19.53 22.30 18.78
C LYS A 285 18.95 21.06 19.48
N GLY A 286 19.65 19.94 19.31
CA GLY A 286 19.24 18.64 19.88
C GLY A 286 18.40 17.78 18.93
N GLN A 287 17.92 18.33 17.81
CA GLN A 287 17.37 17.53 16.71
C GLN A 287 18.45 17.16 15.69
N PHE A 288 18.21 16.07 14.96
CA PHE A 288 18.96 15.70 13.77
C PHE A 288 18.05 15.86 12.55
N ALA A 289 18.54 16.50 11.48
CA ALA A 289 17.82 16.59 10.23
C ALA A 289 18.37 15.58 9.21
N LEU A 290 17.50 14.75 8.67
CA LEU A 290 17.76 13.75 7.67
C LEU A 290 17.27 14.23 6.29
N GLY A 291 18.09 14.05 5.27
CA GLY A 291 17.80 14.37 3.87
C GLY A 291 18.36 13.35 2.89
N PRO A 292 18.11 13.56 1.58
CA PRO A 292 18.51 12.62 0.54
C PRO A 292 20.02 12.66 0.28
N GLY A 293 20.59 11.50 -0.03
CA GLY A 293 22.01 11.34 -0.34
C GLY A 293 22.94 11.41 0.88
N GLU A 294 24.16 11.90 0.67
CA GLU A 294 25.25 11.92 1.63
C GLU A 294 25.23 13.17 2.53
N LEU A 295 25.54 13.02 3.82
CA LEU A 295 25.72 14.15 4.74
C LEU A 295 27.09 14.79 4.51
N ARG A 296 27.13 15.96 3.87
CA ARG A 296 28.36 16.70 3.57
C ARG A 296 28.87 17.52 4.73
N SER A 297 27.98 18.10 5.52
CA SER A 297 28.39 18.87 6.70
C SER A 297 27.28 18.98 7.73
N ARG A 298 27.71 19.14 8.99
CA ARG A 298 26.87 19.49 10.14
C ARG A 298 27.55 20.63 10.87
N ARG A 299 26.84 21.72 11.10
CA ARG A 299 27.37 22.90 11.81
C ARG A 299 26.34 23.48 12.76
N GLU A 300 26.80 23.91 13.94
CA GLU A 300 25.98 24.75 14.80
C GLU A 300 25.74 26.09 14.10
N ALA A 301 24.49 26.54 14.11
CA ALA A 301 24.07 27.84 13.63
C ALA A 301 23.78 28.77 14.81
N GLY A 302 23.81 30.09 14.57
CA GLY A 302 23.45 31.08 15.58
C GLY A 302 22.03 30.85 16.13
N GLY A 303 21.80 31.23 17.39
CA GLY A 303 20.46 31.14 18.00
C GLY A 303 20.06 29.75 18.50
N GLY A 304 21.00 28.82 18.68
CA GLY A 304 20.70 27.48 19.21
C GLY A 304 20.06 26.55 18.18
N ALA A 305 20.53 26.60 16.94
CA ALA A 305 20.11 25.73 15.86
C ALA A 305 21.29 24.93 15.29
N THR A 306 21.02 23.88 14.52
CA THR A 306 22.03 23.10 13.80
C THR A 306 21.61 22.99 12.34
N THR A 307 22.53 23.27 11.41
CA THR A 307 22.33 23.10 9.97
C THR A 307 23.02 21.83 9.48
N PHE A 308 22.29 21.03 8.70
CA PHE A 308 22.76 19.83 8.02
C PHE A 308 22.73 20.06 6.51
N VAL A 309 23.81 19.72 5.82
CA VAL A 309 23.90 19.82 4.36
C VAL A 309 23.97 18.43 3.77
N TRP A 310 22.93 18.07 3.02
CA TRP A 310 22.78 16.80 2.33
C TRP A 310 22.94 17.00 0.83
N GLU A 311 23.63 16.08 0.16
CA GLU A 311 23.84 16.09 -1.29
C GLU A 311 23.52 14.71 -1.87
N CYS A 312 22.50 14.66 -2.73
CA CYS A 312 22.19 13.51 -3.59
C CYS A 312 22.63 13.84 -5.02
N ARG A 313 23.66 13.17 -5.51
CA ARG A 313 24.24 13.44 -6.84
C ARG A 313 23.45 12.80 -7.96
N GLN A 314 22.83 11.67 -7.67
CA GLN A 314 21.94 10.97 -8.59
C GLN A 314 20.57 11.65 -8.58
N ASN A 315 19.74 11.37 -9.60
CA ASN A 315 18.39 11.90 -9.65
C ASN A 315 17.57 11.36 -8.47
N ALA A 316 17.12 12.26 -7.60
CA ALA A 316 16.20 11.96 -6.52
C ALA A 316 14.75 12.22 -6.96
N MET A 317 13.83 11.45 -6.38
CA MET A 317 12.39 11.62 -6.53
C MET A 317 11.86 12.64 -5.52
N GLY A 318 11.70 13.88 -5.98
CA GLY A 318 11.31 14.99 -5.13
C GLY A 318 12.33 15.33 -4.03
N VAL A 319 11.91 16.15 -3.08
CA VAL A 319 12.66 16.45 -1.86
C VAL A 319 11.82 16.04 -0.66
N ALA A 320 12.22 14.95 -0.02
CA ALA A 320 11.70 14.53 1.28
C ALA A 320 12.71 14.86 2.39
N LEU A 321 12.22 15.19 3.58
CA LEU A 321 13.03 15.48 4.77
C LEU A 321 12.37 14.91 6.01
N ALA A 322 13.17 14.56 7.01
CA ALA A 322 12.68 14.28 8.36
C ALA A 322 13.60 14.90 9.40
N ALA A 323 13.07 15.27 10.56
CA ALA A 323 13.86 15.79 11.66
C ALA A 323 13.28 15.40 13.01
N GLY A 324 14.14 15.04 13.96
CA GLY A 324 13.67 14.64 15.28
C GLY A 324 14.78 14.46 16.31
N PRO A 325 14.41 14.32 17.60
CA PRO A 325 15.34 14.05 18.69
C PRO A 325 15.68 12.56 18.77
N TRP A 326 16.28 12.01 17.71
CA TRP A 326 16.55 10.58 17.61
C TRP A 326 17.85 10.14 18.29
N GLN A 327 17.88 8.88 18.68
CA GLN A 327 19.11 8.12 18.81
C GLN A 327 19.46 7.50 17.45
N ARG A 328 20.74 7.55 17.07
CA ARG A 328 21.25 6.99 15.82
C ARG A 328 22.02 5.71 16.09
N VAL A 329 21.74 4.67 15.30
CA VAL A 329 22.52 3.44 15.21
C VAL A 329 23.04 3.33 13.78
N GLU A 330 24.33 3.06 13.62
CA GLU A 330 24.99 3.00 12.32
C GLU A 330 25.48 1.58 12.04
N GLY A 331 25.46 1.22 10.76
CA GLY A 331 26.00 -0.03 10.23
C GLY A 331 26.14 0.06 8.72
N LYS A 332 26.17 -1.10 8.06
CA LYS A 332 26.32 -1.19 6.61
C LYS A 332 25.82 -2.52 6.06
N ALA A 333 25.48 -2.55 4.78
CA ALA A 333 25.39 -3.75 3.96
C ALA A 333 26.48 -3.68 2.90
N GLY A 334 27.47 -4.57 2.95
CA GLY A 334 28.64 -4.46 2.09
C GLY A 334 29.34 -3.10 2.23
N THR A 335 29.28 -2.30 1.15
CA THR A 335 29.80 -0.91 1.10
C THR A 335 28.75 0.15 1.38
N VAL A 336 27.46 -0.19 1.40
CA VAL A 336 26.34 0.74 1.57
C VAL A 336 26.21 1.13 3.05
N PRO A 337 26.42 2.41 3.43
CA PRO A 337 26.17 2.87 4.78
C PRO A 337 24.67 2.82 5.12
N ILE A 338 24.34 2.29 6.29
CA ILE A 338 22.96 2.25 6.80
C ILE A 338 22.90 2.93 8.16
N SER A 339 21.94 3.84 8.34
CA SER A 339 21.65 4.45 9.64
C SER A 339 20.20 4.25 10.04
N VAL A 340 19.96 3.92 11.31
CA VAL A 340 18.62 3.81 11.90
C VAL A 340 18.46 4.90 12.96
N LEU A 341 17.44 5.74 12.82
CA LEU A 341 17.14 6.89 13.66
C LEU A 341 15.78 6.67 14.33
N LEU A 342 15.79 6.20 15.58
CA LEU A 342 14.56 5.98 16.36
C LEU A 342 14.52 6.86 17.58
N TRP A 343 13.37 6.97 18.23
CA TRP A 343 13.33 7.54 19.57
C TRP A 343 14.10 6.66 20.57
N LYS A 344 14.61 7.28 21.64
CA LYS A 344 15.43 6.58 22.64
C LYS A 344 14.74 5.36 23.27
N LYS A 345 13.40 5.37 23.34
CA LYS A 345 12.59 4.26 23.88
C LYS A 345 12.77 2.96 23.07
N ASP A 346 13.20 3.05 21.82
CA ASP A 346 13.26 1.94 20.86
C ASP A 346 14.69 1.47 20.53
N ALA A 347 15.68 1.78 21.37
CA ALA A 347 17.09 1.49 21.10
C ALA A 347 17.41 0.02 20.77
N ALA A 348 16.68 -0.94 21.37
CA ALA A 348 16.82 -2.36 21.04
C ALA A 348 16.29 -2.68 19.63
N ARG A 349 15.17 -2.06 19.24
CA ARG A 349 14.56 -2.22 17.92
C ARG A 349 15.46 -1.69 16.82
N ALA A 350 16.21 -0.62 17.07
CA ALA A 350 17.11 -0.03 16.10
C ALA A 350 18.15 -1.03 15.55
N LYS A 351 18.67 -1.93 16.41
CA LYS A 351 19.62 -2.97 15.99
C LYS A 351 18.96 -4.05 15.13
N GLN A 352 17.74 -4.45 15.48
CA GLN A 352 16.97 -5.41 14.68
C GLN A 352 16.70 -4.81 13.29
N LEU A 353 16.19 -3.58 13.23
CA LEU A 353 15.93 -2.86 11.97
C LEU A 353 17.17 -2.75 11.09
N LEU A 354 18.31 -2.38 11.68
CA LEU A 354 19.58 -2.31 10.96
C LEU A 354 19.95 -3.66 10.33
N ALA A 355 19.79 -4.75 11.08
CA ALA A 355 20.10 -6.09 10.59
C ALA A 355 19.16 -6.54 9.46
N VAL A 356 17.86 -6.23 9.57
CA VAL A 356 16.86 -6.52 8.52
C VAL A 356 17.17 -5.71 7.26
N ALA A 357 17.33 -4.39 7.39
CA ALA A 357 17.66 -3.53 6.27
C ALA A 357 18.95 -3.95 5.57
N ALA A 358 19.98 -4.36 6.34
CA ALA A 358 21.23 -4.83 5.76
C ALA A 358 21.07 -6.12 4.94
N ARG A 359 20.28 -7.08 5.43
CA ARG A 359 19.95 -8.30 4.68
C ARG A 359 19.14 -7.98 3.42
N ALA A 360 18.15 -7.09 3.53
CA ALA A 360 17.32 -6.69 2.39
C ALA A 360 18.17 -6.00 1.30
N VAL A 361 19.02 -5.03 1.66
CA VAL A 361 19.95 -4.39 0.72
C VAL A 361 20.85 -5.42 0.05
N THR A 362 21.44 -6.35 0.82
CA THR A 362 22.33 -7.38 0.27
C THR A 362 21.60 -8.25 -0.76
N LEU A 363 20.39 -8.73 -0.43
CA LEU A 363 19.58 -9.52 -1.35
C LEU A 363 19.20 -8.74 -2.62
N PHE A 364 18.79 -7.48 -2.46
CA PHE A 364 18.36 -6.69 -3.61
C PHE A 364 19.53 -6.21 -4.47
N GLU A 365 20.74 -6.04 -3.93
CA GLU A 365 21.94 -5.87 -4.76
C GLU A 365 22.23 -7.11 -5.62
N GLU A 366 22.03 -8.32 -5.07
CA GLU A 366 22.17 -9.57 -5.83
C GLU A 366 21.13 -9.66 -6.97
N LEU A 367 19.87 -9.33 -6.69
CA LEU A 367 18.75 -9.46 -7.63
C LEU A 367 18.68 -8.32 -8.65
N TYR A 368 18.94 -7.09 -8.23
CA TYR A 368 18.61 -5.87 -8.97
C TYR A 368 19.84 -5.05 -9.37
N GLY A 369 21.02 -5.37 -8.82
CA GLY A 369 22.26 -4.61 -9.01
C GLY A 369 22.49 -3.56 -7.91
N ASP A 370 23.68 -2.94 -7.95
CA ASP A 370 24.21 -2.05 -6.92
C ASP A 370 23.20 -1.06 -6.35
N PHE A 371 23.27 -0.84 -5.03
CA PHE A 371 22.41 0.11 -4.35
C PHE A 371 22.49 1.50 -4.99
N PRO A 372 21.35 2.14 -5.32
CA PRO A 372 21.34 3.25 -6.27
C PRO A 372 21.82 4.61 -5.74
N TYR A 373 22.04 4.74 -4.43
CA TYR A 373 22.30 6.04 -3.76
C TYR A 373 23.45 5.94 -2.75
N ASP A 374 23.89 7.08 -2.19
CA ASP A 374 25.07 7.13 -1.32
C ASP A 374 24.90 6.41 0.03
N LYS A 375 23.65 6.26 0.51
CA LYS A 375 23.30 5.66 1.81
C LYS A 375 21.84 5.22 1.88
N LEU A 376 21.51 4.42 2.89
CA LEU A 376 20.14 4.18 3.32
C LEU A 376 19.93 4.66 4.76
N ALA A 377 18.86 5.40 5.02
CA ALA A 377 18.52 5.83 6.38
C ALA A 377 17.07 5.53 6.73
N LEU A 378 16.84 4.79 7.82
CA LEU A 378 15.51 4.50 8.34
C LEU A 378 15.25 5.43 9.52
N ALA A 379 14.17 6.21 9.49
CA ALA A 379 13.82 7.16 10.53
C ALA A 379 12.39 6.95 11.01
N GLU A 380 12.22 6.90 12.32
CA GLU A 380 10.90 6.87 12.94
C GLU A 380 10.23 8.24 12.87
N VAL A 381 8.99 8.29 12.39
CA VAL A 381 8.22 9.53 12.21
C VAL A 381 6.86 9.44 12.92
N PRO A 382 6.38 10.55 13.49
CA PRO A 382 5.14 10.55 14.26
C PRO A 382 3.90 10.57 13.35
N PHE A 383 2.78 9.99 13.81
CA PHE A 383 1.46 10.05 13.16
C PHE A 383 1.37 9.48 11.74
N PHE A 384 2.34 8.67 11.31
CA PHE A 384 2.28 7.95 10.04
C PHE A 384 1.87 6.49 10.30
N PRO A 385 0.90 5.92 9.57
CA PRO A 385 0.37 4.59 9.89
C PRO A 385 1.20 3.41 9.34
N GLY A 386 2.17 3.64 8.45
CA GLY A 386 2.91 2.59 7.75
C GLY A 386 4.38 2.95 7.47
N GLY A 387 4.88 2.58 6.29
CA GLY A 387 6.18 3.00 5.77
C GLY A 387 6.05 3.95 4.59
N TYR A 388 7.03 4.83 4.41
CA TYR A 388 7.17 5.67 3.22
C TYR A 388 8.65 5.69 2.83
N SER A 389 8.95 5.45 1.55
CA SER A 389 10.33 5.20 1.10
C SER A 389 10.86 6.25 0.12
N PRO A 390 11.17 7.47 0.57
CA PRO A 390 11.80 8.46 -0.28
C PRO A 390 13.22 8.04 -0.70
N THR A 391 13.77 8.73 -1.69
CA THR A 391 15.14 8.47 -2.17
C THR A 391 16.16 8.42 -1.02
N SER A 392 16.90 7.32 -0.91
CA SER A 392 17.96 7.03 0.08
C SER A 392 17.47 6.97 1.54
N MET A 393 16.16 6.91 1.78
CA MET A 393 15.55 7.03 3.10
C MET A 393 14.28 6.17 3.23
N ILE A 394 13.91 5.85 4.46
CA ILE A 394 12.65 5.20 4.81
C ILE A 394 12.11 5.89 6.06
N PHE A 395 10.86 6.35 6.01
CA PHE A 395 10.13 6.86 7.15
C PHE A 395 9.24 5.74 7.70
N LEU A 396 9.38 5.42 8.98
CA LEU A 396 8.66 4.37 9.67
C LEU A 396 7.69 4.99 10.66
N GLY A 397 6.41 4.68 10.52
CA GLY A 397 5.36 5.13 11.41
C GLY A 397 5.42 4.50 12.80
N GLU A 398 4.97 5.23 13.82
CA GLU A 398 4.95 4.77 15.22
C GLU A 398 4.16 3.46 15.42
N LEU A 399 3.11 3.22 14.61
CA LEU A 399 2.32 1.97 14.67
C LEU A 399 3.16 0.71 14.41
N LEU A 400 4.27 0.81 13.66
CA LEU A 400 5.17 -0.32 13.40
C LEU A 400 5.95 -0.76 14.65
N PHE A 401 5.97 0.06 15.70
CA PHE A 401 6.69 -0.17 16.94
C PHE A 401 5.79 -0.64 18.08
N GLU A 402 4.46 -0.61 17.88
CA GLU A 402 3.47 -1.09 18.85
C GLU A 402 3.54 -2.62 19.05
N ASP A 403 3.05 -3.08 20.21
CA ASP A 403 2.97 -4.51 20.54
C ASP A 403 1.77 -5.18 19.86
N ASP A 404 1.79 -5.22 18.53
CA ASP A 404 0.82 -5.94 17.71
C ASP A 404 1.44 -7.22 17.12
N ASN A 405 0.83 -8.37 17.39
CA ASN A 405 1.31 -9.68 16.94
C ASN A 405 1.27 -9.88 15.41
N ARG A 406 0.39 -9.19 14.69
CA ARG A 406 0.34 -9.21 13.21
C ARG A 406 1.54 -8.46 12.64
N ILE A 407 1.75 -7.23 13.12
CA ILE A 407 2.90 -6.39 12.72
C ILE A 407 4.20 -7.11 13.05
N LYS A 408 4.33 -7.68 14.25
CA LYS A 408 5.53 -8.43 14.66
C LYS A 408 5.89 -9.58 13.72
N LYS A 409 4.90 -10.28 13.15
CA LYS A 409 5.12 -11.41 12.23
C LYS A 409 5.55 -10.96 10.83
N GLN A 410 5.09 -9.79 10.40
CA GLN A 410 5.36 -9.23 9.07
C GLN A 410 6.46 -8.16 9.07
N PHE A 411 6.97 -7.78 10.25
CA PHE A 411 7.88 -6.66 10.43
C PHE A 411 9.07 -6.71 9.48
N ASP A 412 9.77 -7.84 9.41
CA ASP A 412 10.93 -7.99 8.52
C ASP A 412 10.56 -7.84 7.04
N ALA A 413 9.39 -8.34 6.62
CA ALA A 413 8.89 -8.22 5.26
C ALA A 413 8.46 -6.78 4.91
N ILE A 414 7.82 -6.07 5.84
CA ILE A 414 7.49 -4.64 5.69
C ILE A 414 8.77 -3.83 5.47
N ILE A 415 9.81 -4.07 6.27
CA ILE A 415 11.09 -3.36 6.08
C ILE A 415 11.74 -3.74 4.75
N ALA A 416 11.67 -5.00 4.32
CA ALA A 416 12.15 -5.40 3.00
C ALA A 416 11.36 -4.71 1.86
N HIS A 417 10.04 -4.56 1.97
CA HIS A 417 9.21 -3.80 1.03
C HIS A 417 9.70 -2.35 0.89
N GLU A 418 9.88 -1.66 2.01
CA GLU A 418 10.37 -0.28 2.02
C GLU A 418 11.79 -0.15 1.44
N VAL A 419 12.67 -1.12 1.71
CA VAL A 419 14.01 -1.14 1.10
C VAL A 419 13.93 -1.39 -0.42
N ALA A 420 12.99 -2.23 -0.89
CA ALA A 420 12.83 -2.52 -2.31
C ALA A 420 12.44 -1.27 -3.12
N HIS A 421 11.72 -0.33 -2.51
CA HIS A 421 11.37 0.94 -3.16
C HIS A 421 12.58 1.78 -3.59
N GLN A 422 13.77 1.53 -3.05
CA GLN A 422 14.99 2.22 -3.51
C GLN A 422 15.30 1.87 -4.97
N TRP A 423 14.92 0.69 -5.44
CA TRP A 423 14.95 0.30 -6.86
C TRP A 423 13.61 0.56 -7.55
N TRP A 424 12.50 0.11 -6.95
CA TRP A 424 11.15 0.17 -7.54
C TRP A 424 10.40 1.44 -7.10
N GLY A 425 10.33 2.45 -7.99
CA GLY A 425 9.68 3.73 -7.71
C GLY A 425 10.64 4.89 -7.47
N ASN A 426 11.85 4.64 -6.95
CA ASN A 426 12.90 5.66 -6.84
C ASN A 426 13.93 5.61 -7.98
N LEU A 427 14.57 4.45 -8.19
CA LEU A 427 15.57 4.30 -9.25
C LEU A 427 14.92 4.33 -10.64
N VAL A 428 13.85 3.56 -10.80
CA VAL A 428 12.99 3.59 -11.99
C VAL A 428 11.61 4.06 -11.56
N VAL A 429 11.19 5.17 -12.16
CA VAL A 429 9.95 5.85 -11.81
C VAL A 429 8.85 5.38 -12.76
N PRO A 430 7.77 4.77 -12.28
CA PRO A 430 6.75 4.25 -13.17
C PRO A 430 5.95 5.38 -13.81
N GLN A 431 5.58 5.19 -15.07
CA GLN A 431 4.80 6.14 -15.86
C GLN A 431 3.68 5.43 -16.62
N GLY A 432 2.57 6.14 -16.83
CA GLY A 432 1.43 5.67 -17.61
C GLY A 432 0.34 4.99 -16.78
N PRO A 433 -0.63 4.33 -17.45
CA PRO A 433 -1.64 3.49 -16.82
C PRO A 433 -1.00 2.35 -16.01
N GLY A 434 -1.61 1.98 -14.88
CA GLY A 434 -1.09 0.93 -13.98
C GLY A 434 0.28 1.21 -13.34
N ALA A 435 0.79 2.44 -13.41
CA ALA A 435 2.09 2.81 -12.85
C ALA A 435 2.27 2.42 -11.37
N GLY A 436 1.20 2.40 -10.59
CA GLY A 436 1.22 1.96 -9.19
C GLY A 436 1.73 0.53 -9.03
N TRP A 437 1.41 -0.36 -9.97
CA TRP A 437 1.87 -1.75 -9.94
C TRP A 437 3.38 -1.88 -10.08
N LEU A 438 4.00 -1.14 -11.00
CA LEU A 438 5.46 -1.15 -11.20
C LEU A 438 6.26 -0.66 -9.98
N ALA A 439 5.65 0.12 -9.09
CA ALA A 439 6.26 0.50 -7.81
C ALA A 439 5.87 -0.48 -6.69
N GLU A 440 4.58 -0.53 -6.35
CA GLU A 440 4.06 -1.20 -5.16
C GLU A 440 3.99 -2.72 -5.33
N GLY A 441 3.52 -3.21 -6.48
CA GLY A 441 3.44 -4.65 -6.76
C GLY A 441 4.82 -5.31 -6.80
N PHE A 442 5.82 -4.59 -7.31
CA PHE A 442 7.21 -5.05 -7.36
C PHE A 442 7.89 -5.00 -5.99
N ALA A 443 7.67 -3.94 -5.20
CA ALA A 443 8.15 -3.87 -3.83
C ALA A 443 7.53 -4.97 -2.95
N GLU A 444 6.23 -5.24 -3.12
CA GLU A 444 5.52 -6.30 -2.41
C GLU A 444 6.08 -7.67 -2.79
N TYR A 445 6.28 -7.94 -4.09
CA TYR A 445 6.89 -9.20 -4.54
C TYR A 445 8.34 -9.34 -4.06
N ALA A 446 9.12 -8.26 -4.01
CA ALA A 446 10.47 -8.26 -3.44
C ALA A 446 10.46 -8.64 -1.95
N SER A 447 9.43 -8.25 -1.19
CA SER A 447 9.24 -8.69 0.18
C SER A 447 8.98 -10.21 0.28
N LEU A 448 8.24 -10.79 -0.67
CA LEU A 448 8.03 -12.25 -0.75
C LEU A 448 9.34 -12.98 -1.08
N LEU A 449 10.14 -12.47 -2.03
CA LEU A 449 11.48 -13.02 -2.33
C LEU A 449 12.42 -12.92 -1.11
N TYR A 450 12.30 -11.86 -0.30
CA TYR A 450 13.02 -11.76 0.96
C TYR A 450 12.60 -12.85 1.95
N VAL A 451 11.30 -13.14 2.07
CA VAL A 451 10.79 -14.26 2.88
C VAL A 451 11.29 -15.61 2.35
N GLU A 452 11.28 -15.83 1.04
CA GLU A 452 11.83 -17.03 0.38
C GLU A 452 13.30 -17.23 0.77
N ARG A 453 14.11 -16.17 0.67
CA ARG A 453 15.54 -16.21 0.99
C ARG A 453 15.83 -16.44 2.47
N THR A 454 15.05 -15.83 3.36
CA THR A 454 15.39 -15.79 4.79
C THR A 454 14.68 -16.85 5.63
N ALA A 455 13.50 -17.30 5.19
CA ALA A 455 12.66 -18.26 5.90
C ALA A 455 12.33 -19.52 5.09
N GLY A 456 12.73 -19.57 3.81
CA GLY A 456 12.61 -20.74 2.94
C GLY A 456 11.24 -20.91 2.27
N GLU A 457 11.16 -21.89 1.38
CA GLU A 457 10.02 -22.15 0.48
C GLU A 457 8.68 -22.26 1.20
N LYS A 458 8.62 -22.94 2.35
CA LYS A 458 7.38 -23.09 3.11
C LYS A 458 6.82 -21.75 3.60
N ALA A 459 7.70 -20.83 4.04
CA ALA A 459 7.29 -19.52 4.48
C ALA A 459 6.86 -18.64 3.30
N PHE A 460 7.59 -18.74 2.18
CA PHE A 460 7.23 -18.09 0.93
C PHE A 460 5.84 -18.50 0.43
N ARG A 461 5.58 -19.81 0.30
CA ARG A 461 4.26 -20.34 -0.10
C ARG A 461 3.14 -19.86 0.82
N ARG A 462 3.41 -19.78 2.12
CA ARG A 462 2.43 -19.26 3.07
C ARG A 462 2.15 -17.77 2.85
N ALA A 463 3.18 -16.97 2.64
CA ALA A 463 3.04 -15.54 2.39
C ALA A 463 2.32 -15.27 1.05
N LEU A 464 2.66 -16.04 0.01
CA LEU A 464 1.98 -16.01 -1.29
C LEU A 464 0.49 -16.36 -1.15
N TRP A 465 0.16 -17.43 -0.43
CA TRP A 465 -1.22 -17.78 -0.11
C TRP A 465 -1.94 -16.66 0.65
N ASP A 466 -1.31 -16.07 1.66
CA ASP A 466 -1.92 -14.97 2.42
C ASP A 466 -2.19 -13.75 1.51
N ALA A 467 -1.32 -13.45 0.53
CA ALA A 467 -1.56 -12.41 -0.48
C ALA A 467 -2.76 -12.75 -1.40
N LYS A 468 -2.88 -13.99 -1.88
CA LYS A 468 -4.06 -14.46 -2.65
C LYS A 468 -5.34 -14.30 -1.85
N GLN A 469 -5.34 -14.71 -0.59
CA GLN A 469 -6.51 -14.57 0.28
C GLN A 469 -6.84 -13.10 0.57
N GLN A 470 -5.85 -12.24 0.71
CA GLN A 470 -6.06 -10.80 0.86
C GLN A 470 -6.68 -10.18 -0.39
N TYR A 471 -6.20 -10.55 -1.59
CA TYR A 471 -6.83 -10.15 -2.84
C TYR A 471 -8.29 -10.57 -2.88
N HIS A 472 -8.58 -11.87 -2.63
CA HIS A 472 -9.95 -12.37 -2.64
C HIS A 472 -10.82 -11.67 -1.61
N PHE A 473 -10.33 -11.43 -0.38
CA PHE A 473 -11.09 -10.79 0.68
C PHE A 473 -11.42 -9.32 0.38
N LEU A 474 -10.44 -8.55 -0.08
CA LEU A 474 -10.61 -7.11 -0.36
C LEU A 474 -11.43 -6.85 -1.64
N ASN A 475 -11.63 -7.88 -2.47
CA ASN A 475 -12.30 -7.78 -3.76
C ASN A 475 -13.53 -8.70 -3.87
N GLN A 476 -14.19 -9.03 -2.75
CA GLN A 476 -15.44 -9.79 -2.79
C GLN A 476 -16.61 -8.89 -3.25
N ASN A 477 -17.21 -9.24 -4.39
CA ASN A 477 -18.50 -8.75 -4.91
C ASN A 477 -18.66 -7.24 -5.21
N PRO A 478 -18.31 -6.81 -6.43
CA PRO A 478 -17.27 -7.32 -7.32
C PRO A 478 -15.93 -6.56 -7.12
N PRO A 479 -14.79 -7.10 -7.58
CA PRO A 479 -13.57 -6.29 -7.74
C PRO A 479 -13.89 -5.14 -8.70
N GLU A 480 -13.63 -3.91 -8.32
CA GLU A 480 -14.12 -2.76 -9.10
C GLU A 480 -13.13 -2.27 -10.17
N GLU A 481 -11.87 -2.75 -10.15
CA GLU A 481 -10.79 -2.14 -10.93
C GLU A 481 -9.75 -3.15 -11.41
N ALA A 482 -9.29 -2.97 -12.66
CA ALA A 482 -8.13 -3.68 -13.20
C ALA A 482 -6.84 -2.94 -12.81
N ILE A 483 -5.69 -3.62 -12.79
CA ILE A 483 -4.42 -2.98 -12.43
C ILE A 483 -4.14 -1.76 -13.31
N ILE A 484 -4.43 -1.86 -14.61
CA ILE A 484 -4.16 -0.78 -15.57
C ILE A 484 -4.95 0.50 -15.29
N ASP A 485 -6.12 0.37 -14.66
CA ASP A 485 -7.04 1.48 -14.37
C ASP A 485 -6.72 2.18 -13.04
N THR A 486 -5.90 1.55 -12.19
CA THR A 486 -5.59 2.06 -10.85
C THR A 486 -4.94 3.44 -10.88
N ASP A 487 -5.46 4.34 -10.06
CA ASP A 487 -4.79 5.60 -9.75
C ASP A 487 -3.73 5.35 -8.65
N PRO A 488 -2.41 5.47 -8.95
CA PRO A 488 -1.35 5.26 -7.96
C PRO A 488 -1.44 6.17 -6.73
N PHE A 489 -2.25 7.24 -6.79
CA PHE A 489 -2.43 8.20 -5.71
C PHE A 489 -3.77 8.02 -4.96
N ASN A 490 -4.64 7.13 -5.44
CA ASN A 490 -5.87 6.75 -4.75
C ASN A 490 -5.70 5.40 -4.07
N GLN A 491 -4.98 5.39 -2.94
CA GLN A 491 -4.75 4.18 -2.15
C GLN A 491 -5.97 3.76 -1.29
N GLN A 492 -7.19 4.19 -1.66
CA GLN A 492 -8.42 3.83 -0.96
C GLN A 492 -9.07 2.58 -1.60
N GLY A 493 -10.00 1.95 -0.88
CA GLY A 493 -10.81 0.85 -1.42
C GLY A 493 -10.00 -0.39 -1.79
N SER A 494 -10.20 -0.89 -3.01
CA SER A 494 -9.61 -2.12 -3.55
C SER A 494 -8.12 -2.01 -3.89
N TYR A 495 -7.52 -0.81 -3.88
CA TYR A 495 -6.13 -0.57 -4.32
C TYR A 495 -5.13 -1.52 -3.66
N THR A 496 -5.22 -1.71 -2.33
CA THR A 496 -4.36 -2.64 -1.61
C THR A 496 -4.48 -4.07 -2.16
N GLY A 497 -5.70 -4.54 -2.41
CA GLY A 497 -5.91 -5.87 -2.98
C GLY A 497 -5.42 -5.97 -4.43
N VAL A 498 -5.71 -4.98 -5.26
CA VAL A 498 -5.41 -5.01 -6.70
C VAL A 498 -3.92 -4.78 -6.99
N VAL A 499 -3.33 -3.73 -6.42
CA VAL A 499 -1.96 -3.32 -6.75
C VAL A 499 -0.91 -4.11 -5.96
N TYR A 500 -1.10 -4.32 -4.66
CA TYR A 500 -0.13 -5.05 -3.85
C TYR A 500 -0.36 -6.55 -4.00
N SER A 501 -1.54 -7.04 -3.59
CA SER A 501 -1.77 -8.48 -3.47
C SER A 501 -1.83 -9.18 -4.82
N LYS A 502 -2.74 -8.77 -5.72
CA LYS A 502 -2.79 -9.29 -7.10
C LYS A 502 -1.53 -8.93 -7.86
N GLY A 503 -1.01 -7.71 -7.72
CA GLY A 503 0.20 -7.28 -8.40
C GLY A 503 1.43 -8.14 -8.11
N ALA A 504 1.69 -8.48 -6.85
CA ALA A 504 2.77 -9.39 -6.48
C ALA A 504 2.51 -10.82 -7.00
N TYR A 505 1.25 -11.26 -6.98
CA TYR A 505 0.88 -12.58 -7.51
C TYR A 505 1.08 -12.69 -9.02
N VAL A 506 0.80 -11.63 -9.78
CA VAL A 506 1.04 -11.59 -11.22
C VAL A 506 2.53 -11.70 -11.51
N LEU A 507 3.40 -11.10 -10.71
CA LEU A 507 4.85 -11.29 -10.83
C LEU A 507 5.28 -12.74 -10.53
N HIS A 508 4.67 -13.37 -9.52
CA HIS A 508 4.90 -14.79 -9.26
C HIS A 508 4.48 -15.66 -10.45
N MET A 509 3.28 -15.43 -10.99
CA MET A 509 2.79 -16.14 -12.18
C MET A 509 3.71 -15.92 -13.37
N LEU A 510 4.22 -14.70 -13.57
CA LEU A 510 5.19 -14.41 -14.62
C LEU A 510 6.46 -15.24 -14.43
N ARG A 511 7.01 -15.30 -13.19
CA ARG A 511 8.17 -16.15 -12.86
C ARG A 511 7.92 -17.62 -13.18
N GLN A 512 6.70 -18.13 -12.98
CA GLN A 512 6.34 -19.50 -13.38
C GLN A 512 6.25 -19.68 -14.90
N VAL A 513 5.73 -18.68 -15.62
CA VAL A 513 5.59 -18.69 -17.07
C VAL A 513 6.95 -18.64 -17.78
N ILE A 514 7.82 -17.69 -17.42
CA ILE A 514 9.09 -17.48 -18.13
C ILE A 514 10.28 -18.22 -17.50
N GLY A 515 10.08 -18.82 -16.32
CA GLY A 515 11.12 -19.47 -15.54
C GLY A 515 11.94 -18.49 -14.70
N SER A 516 12.51 -19.00 -13.61
CA SER A 516 13.19 -18.17 -12.61
C SER A 516 14.43 -17.45 -13.15
N GLU A 517 15.20 -18.06 -14.05
CA GLU A 517 16.40 -17.44 -14.63
C GLU A 517 16.05 -16.22 -15.49
N ALA A 518 15.14 -16.40 -16.46
CA ALA A 518 14.69 -15.31 -17.32
C ALA A 518 13.99 -14.21 -16.51
N PHE A 519 13.22 -14.58 -15.49
CA PHE A 519 12.55 -13.62 -14.61
C PHE A 519 13.54 -12.73 -13.85
N HIS A 520 14.54 -13.29 -13.17
CA HIS A 520 15.54 -12.48 -12.47
C HIS A 520 16.38 -11.64 -13.44
N ALA A 521 16.71 -12.19 -14.62
CA ALA A 521 17.39 -11.43 -15.66
C ALA A 521 16.56 -10.24 -16.14
N THR A 522 15.25 -10.42 -16.29
CA THR A 522 14.28 -9.36 -16.63
C THR A 522 14.27 -8.24 -15.59
N LEU A 523 14.13 -8.58 -14.29
CA LEU A 523 14.10 -7.58 -13.22
C LEU A 523 15.37 -6.72 -13.22
N LYS A 524 16.53 -7.38 -13.32
CA LYS A 524 17.83 -6.70 -13.33
C LYS A 524 18.05 -5.87 -14.60
N GLY A 525 17.70 -6.43 -15.77
CA GLY A 525 17.84 -5.77 -17.05
C GLY A 525 16.97 -4.53 -17.15
N PHE A 526 15.71 -4.61 -16.74
CA PHE A 526 14.78 -3.48 -16.69
C PHE A 526 15.31 -2.34 -15.81
N LEU A 527 15.73 -2.64 -14.58
CA LEU A 527 16.27 -1.62 -13.67
C LEU A 527 17.60 -1.02 -14.17
N THR A 528 18.39 -1.78 -14.91
CA THR A 528 19.65 -1.32 -15.50
C THR A 528 19.40 -0.37 -16.67
N GLU A 529 18.51 -0.75 -17.60
CA GLU A 529 18.19 0.02 -18.81
C GLU A 529 17.50 1.36 -18.46
N HIS A 530 16.58 1.35 -17.50
CA HIS A 530 15.76 2.51 -17.15
C HIS A 530 16.26 3.32 -15.95
N ARG A 531 17.49 3.04 -15.48
CA ARG A 531 18.08 3.61 -14.26
C ARG A 531 18.03 5.15 -14.24
N TYR A 532 17.53 5.74 -13.15
CA TYR A 532 17.32 7.18 -12.95
C TYR A 532 16.34 7.83 -13.94
N GLY A 533 15.57 7.01 -14.65
CA GLY A 533 14.65 7.37 -15.72
C GLY A 533 13.18 7.19 -15.33
N VAL A 534 12.36 7.02 -16.36
CA VAL A 534 10.95 6.62 -16.25
C VAL A 534 10.75 5.39 -17.12
N ALA A 535 9.81 4.53 -16.75
CA ALA A 535 9.46 3.36 -17.54
C ALA A 535 7.97 3.04 -17.37
N THR A 536 7.42 2.37 -18.37
CA THR A 536 6.03 1.94 -18.47
C THR A 536 5.93 0.43 -18.31
N ILE A 537 4.69 -0.08 -18.19
CA ILE A 537 4.43 -1.52 -18.18
C ILE A 537 4.86 -2.16 -19.50
N ASP A 538 4.70 -1.47 -20.62
CA ASP A 538 5.11 -1.94 -21.94
C ASP A 538 6.63 -2.12 -22.03
N ASP A 539 7.40 -1.22 -21.41
CA ASP A 539 8.87 -1.34 -21.32
C ASP A 539 9.26 -2.59 -20.50
N PHE A 540 8.55 -2.86 -19.41
CA PHE A 540 8.78 -4.07 -18.61
C PHE A 540 8.42 -5.36 -19.36
N ARG A 541 7.28 -5.37 -20.07
CA ARG A 541 6.90 -6.50 -20.94
C ARG A 541 7.99 -6.74 -21.99
N ALA A 542 8.41 -5.71 -22.71
CA ALA A 542 9.43 -5.86 -23.76
C ALA A 542 10.73 -6.47 -23.21
N GLU A 543 11.15 -6.08 -22.00
CA GLU A 543 12.31 -6.67 -21.35
C GLU A 543 12.09 -8.15 -20.96
N ALA A 544 10.88 -8.49 -20.49
CA ALA A 544 10.51 -9.86 -20.16
C ALA A 544 10.50 -10.77 -21.41
N GLU A 545 9.97 -10.27 -22.52
CA GLU A 545 9.96 -10.97 -23.81
C GLU A 545 11.38 -11.16 -24.35
N ARG A 546 12.23 -10.13 -24.22
CA ARG A 546 13.63 -10.18 -24.64
C ARG A 546 14.41 -11.27 -23.90
N HIS A 547 14.18 -11.44 -22.60
CA HIS A 547 14.89 -12.43 -21.79
C HIS A 547 14.28 -13.83 -21.86
N SER A 548 12.97 -13.94 -22.08
CA SER A 548 12.29 -15.23 -22.14
C SER A 548 12.20 -15.83 -23.54
N GLY A 549 12.31 -15.00 -24.59
CA GLY A 549 12.06 -15.39 -25.97
C GLY A 549 10.59 -15.74 -26.26
N ARG A 550 9.66 -15.34 -25.38
CA ARG A 550 8.23 -15.63 -25.49
C ARG A 550 7.45 -14.35 -25.81
N ASP A 551 6.37 -14.48 -26.56
CA ASP A 551 5.32 -13.47 -26.65
C ASP A 551 4.50 -13.49 -25.34
N LEU A 552 4.40 -12.35 -24.67
CA LEU A 552 3.75 -12.20 -23.37
C LEU A 552 2.53 -11.29 -23.43
N ASP A 553 2.12 -10.80 -24.61
CA ASP A 553 0.95 -9.93 -24.75
C ASP A 553 -0.31 -10.54 -24.10
N GLY A 554 -0.58 -11.82 -24.38
CA GLY A 554 -1.71 -12.53 -23.80
C GLY A 554 -1.66 -12.60 -22.26
N PHE A 555 -0.45 -12.76 -21.69
CA PHE A 555 -0.25 -12.81 -20.25
C PHE A 555 -0.53 -11.44 -19.61
N PHE A 556 0.08 -10.37 -20.12
CA PHE A 556 -0.07 -9.03 -19.54
C PHE A 556 -1.51 -8.53 -19.70
N ASN A 557 -2.11 -8.70 -20.89
CA ASN A 557 -3.48 -8.26 -21.14
C ASN A 557 -4.48 -8.97 -20.20
N GLN A 558 -4.38 -10.29 -20.04
CA GLN A 558 -5.36 -11.01 -19.22
C GLN A 558 -5.21 -10.72 -17.72
N TRP A 559 -4.00 -10.47 -17.23
CA TRP A 559 -3.77 -10.34 -15.79
C TRP A 559 -3.74 -8.89 -15.30
N LEU A 560 -3.40 -7.92 -16.15
CA LEU A 560 -3.33 -6.51 -15.76
C LEU A 560 -4.56 -5.70 -16.19
N GLU A 561 -5.17 -6.03 -17.33
CA GLU A 561 -6.29 -5.26 -17.88
C GLU A 561 -7.66 -5.83 -17.50
N ARG A 562 -7.71 -7.09 -17.04
CA ARG A 562 -8.97 -7.72 -16.63
C ARG A 562 -9.15 -7.70 -15.12
N VAL A 563 -10.40 -7.49 -14.75
CA VAL A 563 -10.91 -7.57 -13.38
C VAL A 563 -11.12 -9.05 -13.00
N GLY A 564 -10.94 -9.37 -11.71
CA GLY A 564 -11.28 -10.69 -11.19
C GLY A 564 -10.12 -11.70 -11.21
N THR A 565 -10.48 -12.98 -11.14
CA THR A 565 -9.60 -14.11 -10.89
C THR A 565 -10.01 -15.28 -11.77
N LEU A 566 -9.11 -16.25 -11.97
CA LEU A 566 -9.48 -17.50 -12.62
C LEU A 566 -10.43 -18.29 -11.70
N GLU A 567 -11.57 -18.71 -12.24
CA GLU A 567 -12.52 -19.60 -11.55
C GLU A 567 -12.67 -20.91 -12.33
N LEU A 568 -12.47 -22.04 -11.66
CA LEU A 568 -12.54 -23.36 -12.26
C LEU A 568 -13.63 -24.22 -11.62
N VAL A 569 -14.44 -24.84 -12.47
CA VAL A 569 -15.21 -26.02 -12.14
C VAL A 569 -14.50 -27.22 -12.74
N TYR A 570 -14.32 -28.29 -11.97
CA TYR A 570 -13.63 -29.48 -12.46
C TYR A 570 -14.42 -30.76 -12.19
N ASP A 571 -14.18 -31.76 -13.03
CA ASP A 571 -14.63 -33.13 -12.82
C ASP A 571 -13.54 -34.11 -13.31
N TRP A 572 -13.61 -35.37 -12.91
CA TRP A 572 -12.74 -36.41 -13.45
C TRP A 572 -13.45 -37.75 -13.59
N ASN A 573 -13.09 -38.49 -14.62
CA ASN A 573 -13.54 -39.87 -14.84
C ASN A 573 -12.33 -40.79 -14.97
N THR A 574 -12.42 -41.97 -14.37
CA THR A 574 -11.35 -42.96 -14.39
C THR A 574 -11.87 -44.28 -14.96
N ARG A 575 -11.06 -44.96 -15.78
CA ARG A 575 -11.31 -46.34 -16.22
C ARG A 575 -10.07 -47.21 -16.08
N ALA A 576 -10.27 -48.48 -15.74
CA ALA A 576 -9.20 -49.47 -15.78
C ALA A 576 -8.85 -49.83 -17.23
N LEU A 577 -7.56 -50.00 -17.51
CA LEU A 577 -7.01 -50.45 -18.79
C LEU A 577 -6.69 -51.94 -18.73
N GLU A 578 -6.64 -52.59 -19.90
CA GLU A 578 -6.26 -54.01 -20.01
C GLU A 578 -4.83 -54.29 -19.48
N SER A 579 -3.96 -53.28 -19.46
CA SER A 579 -2.61 -53.36 -18.88
C SER A 579 -2.60 -53.48 -17.35
N GLY A 580 -3.74 -53.29 -16.69
CA GLY A 580 -3.86 -53.18 -15.23
C GLY A 580 -3.60 -51.77 -14.68
N GLU A 581 -3.32 -50.80 -15.56
CA GLU A 581 -3.23 -49.38 -15.24
C GLU A 581 -4.61 -48.71 -15.27
N TRP A 582 -4.67 -47.44 -14.89
CA TRP A 582 -5.89 -46.64 -14.85
C TRP A 582 -5.70 -45.40 -15.69
N GLU A 583 -6.61 -45.16 -16.65
CA GLU A 583 -6.69 -43.89 -17.37
C GLU A 583 -7.66 -42.96 -16.64
N THR A 584 -7.21 -41.75 -16.34
CA THR A 584 -8.04 -40.67 -15.79
C THR A 584 -8.10 -39.51 -16.76
N ILE A 585 -9.31 -39.05 -17.03
CA ILE A 585 -9.60 -37.85 -17.80
C ILE A 585 -10.10 -36.79 -16.82
N ILE A 586 -9.34 -35.71 -16.66
CA ILE A 586 -9.72 -34.54 -15.86
C ILE A 586 -10.28 -33.50 -16.82
N THR A 587 -11.48 -33.01 -16.55
CA THR A 587 -12.13 -31.94 -17.31
C THR A 587 -12.17 -30.68 -16.45
N LEU A 588 -11.62 -29.59 -16.98
CA LEU A 588 -11.66 -28.26 -16.37
C LEU A 588 -12.54 -27.34 -17.20
N GLU A 589 -13.43 -26.63 -16.54
CA GLU A 589 -14.30 -25.61 -17.12
C GLU A 589 -14.01 -24.26 -16.47
N GLN A 590 -13.61 -23.28 -17.28
CA GLN A 590 -13.41 -21.91 -16.83
C GLN A 590 -14.76 -21.21 -16.72
N GLN A 591 -15.01 -20.56 -15.58
CA GLN A 591 -16.21 -19.74 -15.37
C GLN A 591 -15.99 -18.27 -15.78
N SER A 592 -14.76 -17.94 -16.19
CA SER A 592 -14.38 -16.61 -16.64
C SER A 592 -14.66 -16.43 -18.13
N ASP A 593 -15.24 -15.29 -18.51
CA ASP A 593 -15.45 -14.88 -19.90
C ASP A 593 -14.81 -13.49 -20.13
N PRO A 594 -13.82 -13.34 -21.04
CA PRO A 594 -13.19 -14.40 -21.83
C PRO A 594 -12.30 -15.35 -20.99
N PRO A 595 -12.12 -16.61 -21.41
CA PRO A 595 -11.28 -17.57 -20.70
C PRO A 595 -9.81 -17.13 -20.64
N TYR A 596 -9.12 -17.54 -19.58
CA TYR A 596 -7.69 -17.32 -19.40
C TYR A 596 -6.88 -18.38 -20.17
N THR A 597 -5.71 -17.99 -20.66
CA THR A 597 -4.71 -18.93 -21.17
C THR A 597 -3.53 -18.95 -20.22
N THR A 598 -3.34 -20.05 -19.49
CA THR A 598 -2.30 -20.14 -18.45
C THR A 598 -1.86 -21.59 -18.22
N PRO A 599 -0.58 -21.85 -17.90
CA PRO A 599 -0.18 -23.16 -17.41
C PRO A 599 -0.92 -23.47 -16.10
N ILE A 600 -1.19 -24.75 -15.85
CA ILE A 600 -1.86 -25.24 -14.65
C ILE A 600 -1.17 -26.52 -14.16
N GLU A 601 -0.97 -26.62 -12.86
CA GLU A 601 -0.48 -27.85 -12.24
C GLU A 601 -1.64 -28.73 -11.79
N LEU A 602 -1.53 -30.03 -12.02
CA LEU A 602 -2.51 -31.04 -11.64
C LEU A 602 -1.79 -32.12 -10.84
N GLN A 603 -2.20 -32.33 -9.59
CA GLN A 603 -1.63 -33.36 -8.74
C GLN A 603 -2.62 -34.50 -8.53
N ILE A 604 -2.25 -35.66 -9.05
CA ILE A 604 -3.02 -36.90 -8.94
C ILE A 604 -2.59 -37.62 -7.67
N VAL A 605 -3.55 -37.91 -6.79
CA VAL A 605 -3.31 -38.58 -5.52
C VAL A 605 -3.81 -40.02 -5.61
N THR A 606 -2.91 -40.98 -5.48
CA THR A 606 -3.23 -42.41 -5.39
C THR A 606 -3.10 -42.91 -3.95
N ARG A 607 -3.25 -44.22 -3.73
CA ARG A 607 -3.02 -44.80 -2.40
C ARG A 607 -1.54 -44.77 -2.02
N SER A 608 -0.65 -45.00 -2.98
CA SER A 608 0.80 -45.11 -2.74
C SER A 608 1.56 -43.78 -2.85
N GLY A 609 0.98 -42.73 -3.42
CA GLY A 609 1.68 -41.46 -3.52
C GLY A 609 0.95 -40.38 -4.31
N LYS A 610 1.73 -39.39 -4.76
CA LYS A 610 1.27 -38.25 -5.53
C LYS A 610 2.10 -38.11 -6.79
N SER A 611 1.48 -37.77 -7.91
CA SER A 611 2.14 -37.40 -9.16
C SER A 611 1.70 -36.00 -9.57
N LEU A 612 2.65 -35.15 -9.94
CA LEU A 612 2.39 -33.81 -10.45
C LEU A 612 2.56 -33.82 -11.96
N ASP A 613 1.62 -33.21 -12.67
CA ASP A 613 1.76 -32.92 -14.09
C ASP A 613 1.38 -31.45 -14.37
N THR A 614 1.80 -30.94 -15.52
CA THR A 614 1.56 -29.57 -15.94
C THR A 614 0.81 -29.55 -17.26
N GLY A 615 -0.34 -28.88 -17.27
CA GLY A 615 -1.18 -28.66 -18.43
C GLY A 615 -1.21 -27.21 -18.87
N GLN A 616 -1.84 -26.95 -20.01
CA GLN A 616 -2.16 -25.60 -20.46
C GLN A 616 -3.68 -25.43 -20.53
N LEU A 617 -4.22 -24.48 -19.77
CA LEU A 617 -5.61 -24.05 -19.95
C LEU A 617 -5.72 -23.27 -21.26
N THR A 618 -6.63 -23.72 -22.12
CA THR A 618 -6.97 -23.03 -23.38
C THR A 618 -8.49 -23.07 -23.57
N GLY A 619 -9.10 -21.90 -23.82
CA GLY A 619 -10.54 -21.79 -24.01
C GLY A 619 -11.38 -22.12 -22.76
N ALA A 620 -12.70 -22.19 -22.92
CA ALA A 620 -13.62 -22.40 -21.80
C ALA A 620 -13.55 -23.81 -21.20
N HIS A 621 -13.12 -24.81 -21.98
CA HIS A 621 -13.03 -26.21 -21.57
C HIS A 621 -11.65 -26.77 -21.90
N SER A 622 -11.05 -27.49 -20.97
CA SER A 622 -9.78 -28.20 -21.18
C SER A 622 -9.86 -29.61 -20.60
N GLU A 623 -9.29 -30.58 -21.31
CA GLU A 623 -9.20 -31.97 -20.88
C GLU A 623 -7.75 -32.40 -20.74
N PHE A 624 -7.44 -33.14 -19.68
CA PHE A 624 -6.12 -33.69 -19.40
C PHE A 624 -6.23 -35.19 -19.14
N ARG A 625 -5.37 -35.97 -19.77
CA ARG A 625 -5.37 -37.44 -19.69
C ARG A 625 -4.12 -37.94 -19.02
N PHE A 626 -4.28 -38.83 -18.05
CA PHE A 626 -3.20 -39.40 -17.28
C PHE A 626 -3.36 -40.91 -17.16
N VAL A 627 -2.24 -41.62 -17.12
CA VAL A 627 -2.21 -43.05 -16.84
C VAL A 627 -1.47 -43.27 -15.53
N THR A 628 -2.12 -43.94 -14.57
CA THR A 628 -1.56 -44.28 -13.27
C THR A 628 -1.59 -45.77 -13.01
N ARG A 629 -0.67 -46.27 -12.20
CA ARG A 629 -0.64 -47.70 -11.80
C ARG A 629 -1.72 -48.08 -10.79
N GLU A 630 -2.32 -47.09 -10.15
CA GLU A 630 -3.38 -47.23 -9.16
C GLU A 630 -4.52 -46.28 -9.49
N GLU A 631 -5.73 -46.65 -9.10
CA GLU A 631 -6.90 -45.78 -9.21
C GLU A 631 -6.69 -44.48 -8.43
N PRO A 632 -6.87 -43.31 -9.07
CA PRO A 632 -6.80 -42.03 -8.38
C PRO A 632 -7.91 -41.87 -7.34
N ARG A 633 -7.54 -41.36 -6.18
CA ARG A 633 -8.45 -41.07 -5.06
C ARG A 633 -8.87 -39.62 -5.01
N ASP A 634 -7.99 -38.73 -5.46
CA ASP A 634 -8.22 -37.30 -5.45
C ASP A 634 -7.37 -36.61 -6.52
N ILE A 635 -7.83 -35.45 -6.96
CA ILE A 635 -7.13 -34.57 -7.89
C ILE A 635 -7.04 -33.18 -7.24
N ASP A 636 -5.81 -32.75 -6.99
CA ASP A 636 -5.53 -31.40 -6.47
C ASP A 636 -5.18 -30.48 -7.63
N ILE A 637 -5.87 -29.34 -7.72
CA ILE A 637 -5.77 -28.39 -8.82
C ILE A 637 -4.93 -27.21 -8.34
N ASP A 638 -3.82 -26.95 -9.01
CA ASP A 638 -2.81 -25.96 -8.61
C ASP A 638 -2.30 -26.17 -7.15
N PRO A 639 -1.77 -27.37 -6.83
CA PRO A 639 -1.42 -27.79 -5.46
C PRO A 639 -0.35 -26.92 -4.79
N HIS A 640 0.37 -26.11 -5.57
CA HIS A 640 1.41 -25.20 -5.07
C HIS A 640 0.95 -23.74 -5.05
N ASP A 641 -0.31 -23.45 -5.40
CA ASP A 641 -0.83 -22.09 -5.50
C ASP A 641 0.01 -21.22 -6.42
N ASN A 642 0.35 -21.72 -7.61
CA ASN A 642 1.07 -20.94 -8.59
C ASN A 642 0.15 -19.97 -9.36
N LEU A 643 -1.17 -20.15 -9.29
CA LEU A 643 -2.17 -19.34 -9.98
C LEU A 643 -3.05 -18.53 -9.03
N LEU A 644 -3.43 -17.33 -9.50
CA LEU A 644 -4.49 -16.53 -8.89
C LEU A 644 -5.85 -17.16 -9.24
N LEU A 645 -6.10 -18.30 -8.61
CA LEU A 645 -7.21 -19.21 -8.83
C LEU A 645 -8.12 -19.20 -7.61
N ALA A 646 -9.39 -18.83 -7.79
CA ALA A 646 -10.39 -19.05 -6.74
C ALA A 646 -10.49 -20.55 -6.42
N VAL A 647 -10.92 -20.88 -5.19
CA VAL A 647 -11.06 -22.27 -4.72
C VAL A 647 -11.80 -23.11 -5.78
N PRO A 648 -11.14 -24.10 -6.42
CA PRO A 648 -11.75 -24.87 -7.48
C PRO A 648 -12.97 -25.65 -6.99
N ARG A 649 -14.05 -25.61 -7.77
CA ARG A 649 -15.30 -26.30 -7.42
C ARG A 649 -15.38 -27.63 -8.15
N ARG A 650 -15.47 -28.73 -7.41
CA ARG A 650 -15.79 -30.03 -8.02
C ARG A 650 -17.24 -30.02 -8.47
N ARG A 651 -17.52 -30.46 -9.70
CA ARG A 651 -18.87 -30.69 -10.19
C ARG A 651 -19.50 -31.78 -9.32
N SER A 652 -20.41 -31.40 -8.43
CA SER A 652 -21.19 -32.36 -7.64
C SER A 652 -21.95 -33.26 -8.62
N ALA A 653 -21.93 -34.58 -8.41
CA ALA A 653 -22.87 -35.47 -9.08
C ALA A 653 -24.27 -34.96 -8.75
N VAL A 654 -24.94 -34.34 -9.73
CA VAL A 654 -26.38 -34.13 -9.65
C VAL A 654 -26.93 -35.53 -9.52
N ALA A 655 -27.44 -35.88 -8.34
CA ALA A 655 -28.36 -36.99 -8.25
C ALA A 655 -29.51 -36.63 -9.19
N GLU A 656 -29.56 -37.28 -10.34
CA GLU A 656 -30.76 -37.33 -11.16
C GLU A 656 -31.89 -37.73 -10.20
N GLN A 657 -32.72 -36.77 -9.80
CA GLN A 657 -34.01 -37.13 -9.25
C GLN A 657 -34.77 -37.76 -10.41
N PRO A 658 -35.18 -39.04 -10.30
CA PRO A 658 -36.01 -39.63 -11.32
C PRO A 658 -37.32 -38.84 -11.39
N SER A 659 -37.72 -38.55 -12.63
CA SER A 659 -38.90 -37.80 -13.08
C SER A 659 -40.17 -37.99 -12.27
#